data_AF-A0A7S0WMA8-F1
#
_entry.id   AF-A0A7S0WMA8-F1
#
_cell.length_a   1.000
_cell.length_b   1.000
_cell.length_c   1.000
_cell.angle_alpha   90.00
_cell.angle_beta   90.00
_cell.angle_gamma   90.00
#
_symmetry.space_group_name_H-M   'P 1'
#
loop_
_entity.id
_entity.type
_entity.pdbx_description
1 polymer ?
#
loop_
_entity_poly.entity_id
_entity_poly.type
_entity_poly.pdbx_seq_one_letter_code
_entity_poly.pdbx_strand_id
1 'polypeptide(L)'
;NGEINTLRGNSNWIRSREGVMACKKLGLSQELLDALSPIIPSNSSDTGAFDSVLELLVMTGRDIPEVMMMLAPEAWQNDALMPQEKKDFYMMASALMEPWDGPALLSFTDGRYIGATLDRNGLRPGRYYITKTGRVIMGSEVGVVDVDTEEVVKKGRLMPGNIFLVDFDEHRVVEDKEMKDRYARRQPYGEWLKRQVVTMKHVLEAVPDAARKVPLLAGNSAHSAAPAPGSNGHSAAPQEAGLLELLRPLKVFGYTREALELLMVPMAKSGAEPLGSMGNDAALAAMSKRPKLPFEYFKQLFAQVTNPAIDPFREAIVTSLRCFVGPELDVTELSEAHAHRLDLQQPVLRLEEMEGLKAMNLRGWKAKVIDTTFPVKDGEAGLAKALDRLAKEADEAINAGYSFLVLSDRAFSPERVPVPSLLATGRVHAHLVDLKKRLRVGLFVESGEPREVHQFCTLVGYGADGVCPYLAYESLFALQKDGKLPAAMSHDKIVDAYIKSIGVGILKVMAKMGISTLASYKGAQIFECLGLDAEVVNMCFKGTPSRIAGVSFAQLARDAIKLHGMAYSQVVAAEESADAHAIPHPGDYHYRANADAEAHLNDPEAIAKLQAAAQGNNRELYKQFAAINTSLSKKVHLRGLLRFKSTAQGVPLDEVEPAAAIVKRFVTGAMSYGSISLEAHTTLALAMNTLGGKSNSGEGGENPRRLEPLPDGKKNPFRSAIKQVASGRFGVTAYYLTNADELQIKISQGAKPGEGGELPGDKVKGDIAKTRNSTAGVGLISPPPH
;
A
#
# COMPACT_ATOMS: atom_id res chain seq x y z
N ASN A 1 13.18 21.16 7.21
CA ASN A 1 12.72 21.50 5.84
C ASN A 1 12.40 20.19 5.14
N GLY A 2 11.14 19.94 4.80
CA GLY A 2 10.72 18.60 4.41
C GLY A 2 9.26 18.34 4.71
N GLU A 3 8.87 17.08 4.64
CA GLU A 3 7.54 16.56 5.01
C GLU A 3 7.71 15.15 5.58
N ILE A 4 7.12 14.87 6.75
CA ILE A 4 7.14 13.52 7.34
C ILE A 4 5.93 12.72 6.85
N ASN A 5 6.15 11.80 5.91
CA ASN A 5 5.08 11.08 5.22
C ASN A 5 4.49 9.91 6.05
N THR A 6 5.07 9.60 7.21
CA THR A 6 4.57 8.57 8.15
C THR A 6 4.01 9.14 9.45
N LEU A 7 3.80 10.46 9.53
CA LEU A 7 3.41 11.17 10.76
C LEU A 7 2.31 10.47 11.56
N ARG A 8 1.21 10.05 10.92
CA ARG A 8 0.08 9.44 11.62
C ARG A 8 0.46 8.13 12.32
N GLY A 9 1.27 7.30 11.66
CA GLY A 9 1.78 6.06 12.25
C GLY A 9 2.67 6.37 13.45
N ASN A 10 3.63 7.27 13.26
CA ASN A 10 4.53 7.69 14.33
C ASN A 10 3.76 8.25 15.53
N SER A 11 2.78 9.12 15.32
CA SER A 11 1.95 9.67 16.40
C SER A 11 1.17 8.61 17.16
N ASN A 12 0.61 7.61 16.46
CA ASN A 12 -0.11 6.50 17.08
C ASN A 12 0.83 5.59 17.90
N TRP A 13 2.05 5.37 17.42
CA TRP A 13 3.05 4.60 18.14
C TRP A 13 3.54 5.34 19.39
N ILE A 14 3.85 6.63 19.29
CA ILE A 14 4.18 7.46 20.46
C ILE A 14 3.03 7.46 21.48
N ARG A 15 1.77 7.61 21.03
CA ARG A 15 0.61 7.53 21.92
C ARG A 15 0.54 6.20 22.65
N SER A 16 0.92 5.10 21.99
CA SER A 16 0.98 3.78 22.62
C SER A 16 2.19 3.64 23.56
N ARG A 17 3.32 4.32 23.29
CA ARG A 17 4.51 4.37 24.17
C ARG A 17 4.22 5.01 25.51
N GLU A 18 3.30 5.96 25.56
CA GLU A 18 2.86 6.57 26.82
C GLU A 18 2.32 5.56 27.84
N GLY A 19 1.91 4.37 27.44
CA GLY A 19 1.44 3.32 28.36
C GLY A 19 2.56 2.47 28.98
N VAL A 20 3.79 2.54 28.45
CA VAL A 20 4.97 1.80 28.95
C VAL A 20 6.11 2.73 29.40
N MET A 21 5.97 4.03 29.14
CA MET A 21 6.95 5.06 29.47
C MET A 21 6.95 5.35 30.99
N ALA A 22 8.14 5.36 31.59
CA ALA A 22 8.36 5.67 33.00
C ALA A 22 9.29 6.87 33.20
N CYS A 23 10.11 7.25 32.20
CA CYS A 23 10.98 8.43 32.24
C CYS A 23 11.86 8.51 33.50
N LYS A 24 12.36 7.37 34.01
CA LYS A 24 12.98 7.30 35.35
C LYS A 24 14.11 8.31 35.56
N LYS A 25 14.88 8.59 34.51
CA LYS A 25 16.01 9.54 34.54
C LYS A 25 15.58 10.99 34.79
N LEU A 26 14.36 11.36 34.42
CA LEU A 26 13.83 12.70 34.69
C LEU A 26 13.34 12.85 36.14
N GLY A 27 13.20 11.74 36.89
CA GLY A 27 12.73 11.77 38.27
C GLY A 27 11.32 12.34 38.45
N LEU A 28 10.50 12.33 37.40
CA LEU A 28 9.14 12.87 37.42
C LEU A 28 8.20 11.93 38.20
N SER A 29 7.25 12.52 38.92
CA SER A 29 6.11 11.76 39.46
C SER A 29 5.20 11.28 38.32
N GLN A 30 4.42 10.23 38.57
CA GLN A 30 3.42 9.76 37.60
C GLN A 30 2.43 10.87 37.23
N GLU A 31 2.03 11.72 38.19
CA GLU A 31 1.14 12.86 37.96
C GLU A 31 1.73 13.86 36.95
N LEU A 32 3.02 14.16 37.03
CA LEU A 32 3.69 15.05 36.08
C LEU A 32 3.84 14.38 34.71
N LEU A 33 4.14 13.08 34.67
CA LEU A 33 4.22 12.34 33.42
C LEU A 33 2.86 12.27 32.69
N ASP A 34 1.79 12.10 33.45
CA ASP A 34 0.42 12.14 32.93
C ASP A 34 0.05 13.55 32.45
N ALA A 35 0.53 14.60 33.13
CA ALA A 35 0.35 16.00 32.71
C ALA A 35 1.11 16.36 31.41
N LEU A 36 2.21 15.66 31.10
CA LEU A 36 2.92 15.78 29.83
C LEU A 36 2.21 15.07 28.66
N SER A 37 1.21 14.23 28.94
CA SER A 37 0.46 13.54 27.90
C SER A 37 -0.67 14.43 27.32
N PRO A 38 -0.88 14.44 25.98
CA PRO A 38 -0.13 13.69 24.99
C PRO A 38 1.23 14.33 24.68
N ILE A 39 2.27 13.49 24.51
CA ILE A 39 3.63 13.97 24.16
C ILE A 39 3.63 14.72 22.82
N ILE A 40 2.81 14.27 21.88
CA ILE A 40 2.56 14.98 20.62
C ILE A 40 1.22 15.71 20.75
N PRO A 41 1.22 17.06 20.78
CA PRO A 41 -0.01 17.83 20.77
C PRO A 41 -0.83 17.57 19.50
N SER A 42 -2.17 17.51 19.62
CA SER A 42 -3.07 17.17 18.52
C SER A 42 -3.08 18.17 17.36
N ASN A 43 -2.63 19.40 17.61
CA ASN A 43 -2.54 20.50 16.64
C ASN A 43 -1.11 20.75 16.15
N SER A 44 -0.15 19.88 16.50
CA SER A 44 1.23 20.03 16.06
C SER A 44 1.36 19.79 14.55
N SER A 45 2.26 20.56 13.91
CA SER A 45 2.76 20.19 12.59
C SER A 45 3.56 18.88 12.67
N ASP A 46 3.87 18.31 11.51
CA ASP A 46 4.76 17.16 11.40
C ASP A 46 6.13 17.41 12.06
N THR A 47 6.70 18.59 11.84
CA THR A 47 7.98 19.03 12.38
C THR A 47 7.88 19.26 13.89
N GLY A 48 6.79 19.86 14.38
CA GLY A 48 6.60 20.02 15.83
C GLY A 48 6.40 18.69 16.55
N ALA A 49 5.80 17.70 15.89
CA ALA A 49 5.62 16.36 16.45
C ALA A 49 6.97 15.64 16.55
N PHE A 50 7.81 15.77 15.51
CA PHE A 50 9.18 15.26 15.53
C PHE A 50 10.00 15.93 16.65
N ASP A 51 9.91 17.25 16.78
CA ASP A 51 10.62 18.03 17.80
C ASP A 51 10.22 17.64 19.22
N SER A 52 8.92 17.42 19.47
CA SER A 52 8.42 16.98 20.79
C SER A 52 9.02 15.64 21.22
N VAL A 53 9.19 14.70 20.28
CA VAL A 53 9.79 13.38 20.54
C VAL A 53 11.31 13.49 20.67
N LEU A 54 11.95 14.31 19.84
CA LEU A 54 13.37 14.61 19.92
C LEU A 54 13.72 15.20 21.30
N GLU A 55 12.99 16.22 21.74
CA GLU A 55 13.18 16.89 23.02
C GLU A 55 13.02 15.90 24.18
N LEU A 56 11.96 15.09 24.19
CA LEU A 56 11.75 14.04 25.21
C LEU A 56 12.98 13.13 25.33
N LEU A 57 13.47 12.60 24.19
CA LEU A 57 14.58 11.65 24.19
C LEU A 57 15.90 12.31 24.63
N VAL A 58 16.15 13.55 24.22
CA VAL A 58 17.33 14.32 24.65
C VAL A 58 17.28 14.62 26.15
N MET A 59 16.12 15.09 26.66
CA MET A 59 15.93 15.39 28.08
C MET A 59 16.12 14.15 28.96
N THR A 60 15.83 12.95 28.44
CA THR A 60 16.10 11.68 29.14
C THR A 60 17.58 11.25 29.09
N GLY A 61 18.49 12.13 28.66
CA GLY A 61 19.94 11.97 28.77
C GLY A 61 20.58 11.23 27.61
N ARG A 62 20.00 11.29 26.41
CA ARG A 62 20.67 10.88 25.15
C ARG A 62 21.26 12.10 24.46
N ASP A 63 22.39 11.93 23.80
CA ASP A 63 22.97 13.00 23.00
C ASP A 63 22.10 13.22 21.75
N ILE A 64 21.93 14.48 21.32
CA ILE A 64 21.10 14.79 20.16
C ILE A 64 21.50 14.03 18.88
N PRO A 65 22.80 13.76 18.55
CA PRO A 65 23.14 12.97 17.37
C PRO A 65 22.70 11.51 17.47
N GLU A 66 22.72 10.91 18.67
CA GLU A 66 22.21 9.55 18.90
C GLU A 66 20.71 9.48 18.60
N VAL A 67 19.95 10.47 19.09
CA VAL A 67 18.50 10.55 18.84
C VAL A 67 18.20 10.76 17.36
N MET A 68 18.98 11.59 16.66
CA MET A 68 18.83 11.75 15.21
C MET A 68 19.11 10.45 14.44
N MET A 69 20.10 9.66 14.86
CA MET A 69 20.35 8.33 14.31
C MET A 69 19.21 7.34 14.59
N MET A 70 18.41 7.54 15.65
CA MET A 70 17.24 6.72 15.96
C MET A 70 15.99 7.14 15.18
N LEU A 71 15.70 8.45 15.11
CA LEU A 71 14.50 8.98 14.46
C LEU A 71 14.63 9.05 12.93
N ALA A 72 15.81 9.39 12.41
CA ALA A 72 16.13 9.47 10.98
C ALA A 72 17.31 8.54 10.62
N PRO A 73 17.16 7.20 10.78
CA PRO A 73 18.25 6.24 10.60
C PRO A 73 18.63 6.08 9.13
N GLU A 74 19.92 5.87 8.88
CA GLU A 74 20.44 5.41 7.59
C GLU A 74 19.75 4.11 7.11
N ALA A 75 19.74 3.91 5.80
CA ALA A 75 19.36 2.63 5.22
C ALA A 75 20.40 1.55 5.57
N TRP A 76 20.07 0.68 6.51
CA TRP A 76 21.02 -0.31 7.06
C TRP A 76 20.67 -1.76 6.71
N GLN A 77 19.40 -2.04 6.40
CA GLN A 77 18.89 -3.41 6.24
C GLN A 77 19.52 -4.14 5.05
N ASN A 78 19.68 -3.44 3.93
CA ASN A 78 20.15 -4.01 2.67
C ASN A 78 21.56 -3.52 2.27
N ASP A 79 22.22 -2.72 3.11
CA ASP A 79 23.57 -2.23 2.83
C ASP A 79 24.60 -3.31 3.18
N ALA A 80 25.19 -3.95 2.18
CA ALA A 80 26.24 -4.96 2.38
C ALA A 80 27.57 -4.37 2.87
N LEU A 81 27.83 -3.07 2.64
CA LEU A 81 29.10 -2.40 2.92
C LEU A 81 29.14 -1.74 4.31
N MET A 82 28.00 -1.57 4.97
CA MET A 82 27.95 -1.02 6.31
C MET A 82 28.64 -1.94 7.34
N PRO A 83 29.53 -1.40 8.20
CA PRO A 83 30.17 -2.16 9.28
C PRO A 83 29.17 -2.83 10.22
N GLN A 84 29.51 -4.02 10.74
CA GLN A 84 28.58 -4.83 11.52
C GLN A 84 28.15 -4.14 12.82
N GLU A 85 29.05 -3.44 13.52
CA GLU A 85 28.72 -2.74 14.77
C GLU A 85 27.69 -1.63 14.54
N LYS A 86 27.77 -0.96 13.38
CA LYS A 86 26.82 0.09 12.97
C LYS A 86 25.46 -0.52 12.58
N LYS A 87 25.46 -1.67 11.91
CA LYS A 87 24.24 -2.45 11.65
C LYS A 87 23.57 -2.91 12.95
N ASP A 88 24.35 -3.41 13.89
CA ASP A 88 23.86 -3.88 15.19
C ASP A 88 23.26 -2.72 15.99
N PHE A 89 23.88 -1.53 15.96
CA PHE A 89 23.28 -0.32 16.52
C PHE A 89 21.94 0.01 15.88
N TYR A 90 21.86 0.08 14.55
CA TYR A 90 20.60 0.43 13.89
C TYR A 90 19.51 -0.64 14.05
N MET A 91 19.90 -1.91 14.08
CA MET A 91 19.01 -3.01 14.40
C MET A 91 18.45 -2.84 15.82
N MET A 92 19.31 -2.53 16.79
CA MET A 92 18.88 -2.20 18.15
C MET A 92 17.95 -0.97 18.17
N ALA A 93 18.32 0.13 17.52
CA ALA A 93 17.50 1.34 17.46
C ALA A 93 16.10 1.07 16.86
N SER A 94 16.03 0.24 15.82
CA SER A 94 14.76 -0.16 15.20
C SER A 94 13.85 -1.01 16.10
N ALA A 95 14.41 -1.61 17.16
CA ALA A 95 13.62 -2.30 18.20
C ALA A 95 13.05 -1.32 19.24
N LEU A 96 13.49 -0.06 19.27
CA LEU A 96 12.98 0.99 20.16
C LEU A 96 12.10 2.00 19.45
N MET A 97 12.40 2.31 18.19
CA MET A 97 11.76 3.40 17.46
C MET A 97 11.68 3.09 15.97
N GLU A 98 10.50 3.28 15.41
CA GLU A 98 10.29 3.26 13.96
C GLU A 98 10.81 4.55 13.31
N PRO A 99 11.35 4.49 12.07
CA PRO A 99 11.82 5.68 11.38
C PRO A 99 10.71 6.71 11.15
N TRP A 100 11.04 7.98 11.34
CA TRP A 100 10.21 9.11 10.94
C TRP A 100 10.58 9.47 9.50
N ASP A 101 9.90 8.82 8.55
CA ASP A 101 10.28 8.83 7.13
C ASP A 101 9.69 10.04 6.37
N GLY A 102 10.28 10.32 5.21
CA GLY A 102 9.92 11.42 4.33
C GLY A 102 11.09 12.33 4.01
N PRO A 103 10.97 13.21 2.99
CA PRO A 103 12.03 14.15 2.64
C PRO A 103 12.35 15.05 3.81
N ALA A 104 13.61 15.12 4.23
CA ALA A 104 13.98 15.97 5.34
C ALA A 104 15.43 16.46 5.24
N LEU A 105 15.59 17.78 5.40
CA LEU A 105 16.80 18.40 5.92
C LEU A 105 16.47 18.90 7.33
N LEU A 106 17.04 18.24 8.33
CA LEU A 106 16.83 18.53 9.75
C LEU A 106 18.06 19.25 10.27
N SER A 107 17.90 20.47 10.78
CA SER A 107 18.93 21.19 11.51
C SER A 107 18.55 21.21 12.98
N PHE A 108 19.50 20.90 13.86
CA PHE A 108 19.21 20.65 15.26
C PHE A 108 20.33 21.20 16.15
N THR A 109 19.99 21.50 17.40
CA THR A 109 20.93 21.92 18.42
C THR A 109 20.39 21.66 19.83
N ASP A 110 21.27 21.35 20.76
CA ASP A 110 21.01 21.26 22.20
C ASP A 110 21.84 22.31 23.00
N GLY A 111 22.43 23.28 22.30
CA GLY A 111 23.34 24.28 22.86
C GLY A 111 24.81 23.86 22.89
N ARG A 112 25.12 22.55 22.97
CA ARG A 112 26.51 22.03 22.83
C ARG A 112 26.82 21.65 21.39
N TYR A 113 25.90 20.92 20.76
CA TYR A 113 26.01 20.52 19.38
C TYR A 113 25.17 21.45 18.51
N ILE A 114 25.69 21.78 17.32
CA ILE A 114 24.86 22.23 16.20
C ILE A 114 25.13 21.31 15.02
N GLY A 115 24.07 20.82 14.41
CA GLY A 115 24.22 19.86 13.34
C GLY A 115 23.08 19.86 12.36
N ALA A 116 23.26 19.08 11.32
CA ALA A 116 22.20 18.78 10.38
C ALA A 116 22.33 17.39 9.78
N THR A 117 21.20 16.78 9.50
CA THR A 117 21.11 15.48 8.82
C THR A 117 20.10 15.54 7.68
N LEU A 118 20.29 14.65 6.72
CA LEU A 118 19.28 14.34 5.73
C LEU A 118 18.47 13.10 6.15
N ASP A 119 17.32 12.96 5.53
CA ASP A 119 16.60 11.69 5.49
C ASP A 119 17.45 10.59 4.81
N ARG A 120 17.01 9.34 4.97
CA ARG A 120 17.71 8.15 4.46
C ARG A 120 17.90 8.12 2.94
N ASN A 121 17.08 8.87 2.19
CA ASN A 121 17.10 8.93 0.73
C ASN A 121 17.81 10.21 0.23
N GLY A 122 18.07 11.17 1.13
CA GLY A 122 18.70 12.45 0.79
C GLY A 122 17.86 13.29 -0.16
N LEU A 123 16.55 13.37 0.09
CA LEU A 123 15.57 13.98 -0.83
C LEU A 123 15.57 15.51 -0.76
N ARG A 124 16.31 16.11 0.18
CA ARG A 124 16.50 17.55 0.31
C ARG A 124 17.99 17.91 0.17
N PRO A 125 18.32 19.08 -0.43
CA PRO A 125 19.71 19.50 -0.55
C PRO A 125 20.23 20.05 0.78
N GLY A 126 21.45 19.69 1.15
CA GLY A 126 22.19 20.32 2.26
C GLY A 126 23.64 20.58 1.85
N ARG A 127 24.06 21.84 1.85
CA ARG A 127 25.38 22.30 1.39
C ARG A 127 26.08 23.03 2.53
N TYR A 128 27.39 22.87 2.64
CA TYR A 128 28.15 23.54 3.69
C TYR A 128 29.51 24.07 3.24
N TYR A 129 29.97 25.09 3.97
CA TYR A 129 31.28 25.73 3.84
C TYR A 129 31.95 25.74 5.22
N ILE A 130 33.25 25.44 5.23
CA ILE A 130 34.13 25.63 6.39
C ILE A 130 35.20 26.63 5.97
N THR A 131 35.39 27.67 6.79
CA THR A 131 36.32 28.77 6.51
C THR A 131 37.59 28.69 7.34
N LYS A 132 38.63 29.43 6.95
CA LYS A 132 39.92 29.52 7.64
C LYS A 132 39.79 30.12 9.04
N THR A 133 38.82 31.02 9.23
CA THR A 133 38.48 31.63 10.52
C THR A 133 37.68 30.70 11.44
N GLY A 134 37.38 29.47 11.01
CA GLY A 134 36.60 28.50 11.81
C GLY A 134 35.09 28.70 11.72
N ARG A 135 34.59 29.65 10.91
CA ARG A 135 33.15 29.80 10.64
C ARG A 135 32.65 28.64 9.78
N VAL A 136 31.51 28.08 10.19
CA VAL A 136 30.78 27.03 9.48
C VAL A 136 29.45 27.58 9.00
N ILE A 137 29.13 27.37 7.72
CA ILE A 137 27.90 27.84 7.09
C ILE A 137 27.24 26.64 6.43
N MET A 138 25.98 26.37 6.79
CA MET A 138 25.16 25.34 6.14
C MET A 138 23.89 25.99 5.60
N GLY A 139 23.50 25.61 4.38
CA GLY A 139 22.22 26.01 3.81
C GLY A 139 21.68 24.98 2.82
N SER A 140 20.41 25.12 2.44
CA SER A 140 19.79 24.31 1.39
C SER A 140 20.43 24.55 0.01
N GLU A 141 21.01 25.73 -0.19
CA GLU A 141 21.63 26.16 -1.43
C GLU A 141 23.05 26.71 -1.20
N VAL A 142 23.81 26.82 -2.28
CA VAL A 142 25.11 27.51 -2.29
C VAL A 142 24.91 29.00 -2.58
N GLY A 143 25.74 29.87 -2.00
CA GLY A 143 25.69 31.31 -2.26
C GLY A 143 24.61 32.08 -1.49
N VAL A 144 24.03 31.48 -0.44
CA VAL A 144 23.07 32.16 0.46
C VAL A 144 23.73 33.17 1.40
N VAL A 145 25.05 33.08 1.58
CA VAL A 145 25.89 34.00 2.35
C VAL A 145 27.15 34.26 1.53
N ASP A 146 27.51 35.53 1.39
CA ASP A 146 28.75 35.93 0.73
C ASP A 146 29.96 35.53 1.58
N VAL A 147 30.86 34.75 0.99
CA VAL A 147 32.11 34.28 1.59
C VAL A 147 33.21 34.44 0.56
N ASP A 148 34.28 35.11 0.93
CA ASP A 148 35.46 35.22 0.07
C ASP A 148 35.99 33.82 -0.26
N THR A 149 36.29 33.56 -1.53
CA THR A 149 36.78 32.26 -1.97
C THR A 149 38.12 31.92 -1.32
N GLU A 150 38.95 32.94 -1.02
CA GLU A 150 40.22 32.74 -0.32
C GLU A 150 40.05 32.27 1.13
N GLU A 151 38.91 32.57 1.76
CA GLU A 151 38.60 32.17 3.13
C GLU A 151 38.08 30.73 3.23
N VAL A 152 37.71 30.09 2.13
CA VAL A 152 37.09 28.75 2.16
C VAL A 152 38.13 27.64 2.24
N VAL A 153 38.06 26.82 3.29
CA VAL A 153 38.87 25.61 3.47
C VAL A 153 38.22 24.40 2.80
N LYS A 154 36.91 24.22 3.01
CA LYS A 154 36.16 23.06 2.49
C LYS A 154 34.77 23.48 2.04
N LYS A 155 34.36 23.01 0.85
CA LYS A 155 32.97 23.04 0.37
C LYS A 155 32.47 21.60 0.30
N GLY A 156 31.31 21.33 0.88
CA GLY A 156 30.75 19.99 0.94
C GLY A 156 29.25 19.95 0.76
N ARG A 157 28.72 18.73 0.75
CA ARG A 157 27.28 18.46 0.78
C ARG A 157 27.00 17.32 1.74
N LEU A 158 25.80 17.33 2.30
CA LEU A 158 25.26 16.17 2.99
C LEU A 158 24.88 15.10 1.96
N MET A 159 25.19 13.86 2.28
CA MET A 159 24.79 12.66 1.54
C MET A 159 23.65 11.98 2.31
N PRO A 160 22.86 11.09 1.68
CA PRO A 160 21.77 10.38 2.35
C PRO A 160 22.22 9.76 3.68
N GLY A 161 21.50 10.08 4.76
CA GLY A 161 21.78 9.61 6.12
C GLY A 161 23.09 10.09 6.77
N ASN A 162 23.87 10.99 6.15
CA ASN A 162 25.00 11.63 6.80
C ASN A 162 24.55 12.73 7.78
N ILE A 163 25.26 12.83 8.89
CA ILE A 163 25.12 13.91 9.87
C ILE A 163 26.36 14.80 9.80
N PHE A 164 26.14 16.09 9.56
CA PHE A 164 27.16 17.12 9.73
C PHE A 164 27.02 17.69 11.15
N LEU A 165 28.09 17.64 11.94
CA LEU A 165 28.04 17.99 13.35
C LEU A 165 29.20 18.92 13.72
N VAL A 166 28.90 19.97 14.48
CA VAL A 166 29.88 20.84 15.13
C VAL A 166 29.71 20.64 16.64
N ASP A 167 30.81 20.34 17.33
CA ASP A 167 30.86 20.25 18.79
C ASP A 167 31.52 21.52 19.34
N PHE A 168 30.77 22.32 20.08
CA PHE A 168 31.28 23.56 20.67
C PHE A 168 32.20 23.32 21.87
N ASP A 169 32.09 22.18 22.55
CA ASP A 169 32.99 21.84 23.66
C ASP A 169 34.37 21.41 23.11
N GLU A 170 34.40 20.71 21.98
CA GLU A 170 35.64 20.29 21.31
C GLU A 170 36.16 21.30 20.28
N HIS A 171 35.42 22.38 20.04
CA HIS A 171 35.74 23.46 19.09
C HIS A 171 36.06 22.97 17.66
N ARG A 172 35.34 21.96 17.17
CA ARG A 172 35.60 21.36 15.85
C ARG A 172 34.36 20.84 15.14
N VAL A 173 34.50 20.66 13.84
CA VAL A 173 33.57 19.84 13.04
C VAL A 173 33.93 18.38 13.25
N VAL A 174 32.97 17.57 13.69
CA VAL A 174 33.15 16.13 13.92
C VAL A 174 32.85 15.39 12.62
N GLU A 175 33.73 14.48 12.21
CA GLU A 175 33.51 13.67 11.01
C GLU A 175 32.39 12.64 11.24
N ASP A 176 31.50 12.45 10.26
CA ASP A 176 30.30 11.60 10.37
C ASP A 176 30.63 10.19 10.84
N LYS A 177 31.69 9.60 10.27
CA LYS A 177 32.13 8.24 10.62
C LYS A 177 32.56 8.14 12.07
N GLU A 178 33.34 9.11 12.54
CA GLU A 178 33.85 9.16 13.91
C GLU A 178 32.70 9.25 14.92
N MET A 179 31.75 10.15 14.65
CA MET A 179 30.56 10.34 15.48
C MET A 179 29.71 9.06 15.54
N LYS A 180 29.44 8.43 14.40
CA LYS A 180 28.60 7.23 14.35
C LYS A 180 29.29 6.01 14.98
N ASP A 181 30.60 5.87 14.80
CA ASP A 181 31.38 4.79 15.42
C ASP A 181 31.33 4.90 16.96
N ARG A 182 31.35 6.12 17.51
CA ARG A 182 31.22 6.37 18.96
C ARG A 182 29.92 5.79 19.52
N TYR A 183 28.79 6.03 18.85
CA TYR A 183 27.49 5.50 19.30
C TYR A 183 27.34 4.01 18.98
N ALA A 184 27.79 3.56 17.81
CA ALA A 184 27.71 2.17 17.40
C ALA A 184 28.50 1.21 18.30
N ARG A 185 29.55 1.72 18.98
CA ARG A 185 30.39 0.96 19.90
C ARG A 185 30.14 1.27 21.37
N ARG A 186 29.14 2.10 21.69
CA ARG A 186 28.82 2.53 23.06
C ARG A 186 28.38 1.37 23.95
N GLN A 187 27.71 0.38 23.36
CA GLN A 187 27.23 -0.82 24.03
C GLN A 187 27.54 -2.05 23.16
N PRO A 188 27.60 -3.26 23.74
CA PRO A 188 27.82 -4.49 22.97
C PRO A 188 26.53 -4.94 22.27
N TYR A 189 25.99 -4.11 21.38
CA TYR A 189 24.70 -4.32 20.70
C TYR A 189 24.63 -5.69 20.00
N GLY A 190 25.69 -6.08 19.29
CA GLY A 190 25.75 -7.38 18.61
C GLY A 190 25.61 -8.57 19.56
N GLU A 191 26.12 -8.47 20.79
CA GLU A 191 25.93 -9.51 21.80
C GLU A 191 24.50 -9.52 22.34
N TRP A 192 23.95 -8.35 22.64
CA TRP A 192 22.57 -8.20 23.11
C TRP A 192 21.59 -8.78 22.09
N LEU A 193 21.75 -8.43 20.82
CA LEU A 193 20.93 -8.94 19.73
C LEU A 193 21.03 -10.46 19.61
N LYS A 194 22.24 -11.03 19.60
CA LYS A 194 22.44 -12.49 19.54
C LYS A 194 21.78 -13.23 20.70
N ARG A 195 21.81 -12.66 21.91
CA ARG A 195 21.20 -13.29 23.10
C ARG A 195 19.68 -13.16 23.12
N GLN A 196 19.14 -11.99 22.75
CA GLN A 196 17.76 -11.63 23.04
C GLN A 196 16.79 -11.76 21.87
N VAL A 197 17.26 -11.52 20.63
CA VAL A 197 16.39 -11.52 19.44
C VAL A 197 15.82 -12.90 19.19
N VAL A 198 14.52 -12.95 18.98
CA VAL A 198 13.81 -14.17 18.61
C VAL A 198 13.50 -14.10 17.11
N THR A 199 13.70 -15.21 16.41
CA THR A 199 13.35 -15.34 14.98
C THR A 199 12.23 -16.36 14.85
N MET A 200 11.55 -16.39 13.70
CA MET A 200 10.56 -17.46 13.41
C MET A 200 11.18 -18.85 13.51
N LYS A 201 12.46 -19.01 13.17
CA LYS A 201 13.18 -20.26 13.37
C LYS A 201 13.22 -20.68 14.85
N HIS A 202 13.55 -19.76 15.76
CA HIS A 202 13.52 -20.04 17.20
C HIS A 202 12.12 -20.42 17.69
N VAL A 203 11.06 -19.79 17.16
CA VAL A 203 9.66 -20.13 17.48
C VAL A 203 9.36 -21.56 17.04
N LEU A 204 9.72 -21.93 15.81
CA LEU A 204 9.49 -23.26 15.25
C LEU A 204 10.28 -24.35 15.98
N GLU A 205 11.54 -24.09 16.36
CA GLU A 205 12.38 -25.01 17.12
C GLU A 205 11.88 -25.23 18.55
N ALA A 206 11.19 -24.25 19.13
CA ALA A 206 10.63 -24.34 20.48
C ALA A 206 9.33 -25.17 20.55
N VAL A 207 8.73 -25.52 19.41
CA VAL A 207 7.44 -26.19 19.33
C VAL A 207 7.58 -27.55 18.64
N PRO A 208 7.11 -28.66 19.25
CA PRO A 208 7.16 -29.98 18.61
C PRO A 208 6.42 -30.01 17.27
N ASP A 209 6.93 -30.78 16.30
CA ASP A 209 6.36 -30.92 14.95
C ASP A 209 4.86 -31.23 14.96
N ALA A 210 4.42 -32.08 15.90
CA ALA A 210 3.02 -32.46 16.06
C ALA A 210 2.10 -31.26 16.36
N ALA A 211 2.59 -30.26 17.10
CA ALA A 211 1.85 -29.05 17.43
C ALA A 211 1.92 -27.98 16.33
N ARG A 212 2.79 -28.16 15.32
CA ARG A 212 2.90 -27.30 14.14
C ARG A 212 2.06 -27.81 12.96
N LYS A 213 1.36 -28.93 13.14
CA LYS A 213 0.52 -29.54 12.10
C LYS A 213 -0.68 -28.63 11.81
N VAL A 214 -0.76 -28.17 10.57
CA VAL A 214 -1.85 -27.34 10.08
C VAL A 214 -3.19 -28.07 10.26
N PRO A 215 -4.17 -27.49 10.96
CA PRO A 215 -5.48 -28.09 11.09
C PRO A 215 -6.16 -28.21 9.72
N LEU A 216 -6.98 -29.25 9.54
CA LEU A 216 -7.86 -29.33 8.37
C LEU A 216 -8.89 -28.19 8.40
N LEU A 217 -9.32 -27.74 7.22
CA LEU A 217 -10.37 -26.73 7.11
C LEU A 217 -11.73 -27.33 7.49
N ALA A 218 -12.47 -26.61 8.34
CA ALA A 218 -13.86 -26.93 8.63
C ALA A 218 -14.67 -26.86 7.33
N GLY A 219 -15.27 -27.98 6.91
CA GLY A 219 -15.96 -28.10 5.63
C GLY A 219 -15.34 -29.09 4.64
N ASN A 220 -14.12 -29.59 4.90
CA ASN A 220 -13.51 -30.69 4.12
C ASN A 220 -14.19 -32.05 4.32
N SER A 221 -15.24 -32.14 5.13
CA SER A 221 -15.94 -33.39 5.41
C SER A 221 -17.26 -33.52 4.62
N ALA A 222 -17.27 -34.52 3.73
CA ALA A 222 -18.41 -35.38 3.36
C ALA A 222 -19.30 -35.04 2.14
N HIS A 223 -18.77 -34.48 1.05
CA HIS A 223 -19.41 -34.62 -0.29
C HIS A 223 -18.45 -34.98 -1.44
N SER A 224 -17.37 -35.73 -1.15
CA SER A 224 -16.69 -36.50 -2.19
C SER A 224 -17.18 -37.95 -2.18
N ALA A 225 -18.50 -38.17 -2.24
CA ALA A 225 -18.96 -39.33 -2.98
C ALA A 225 -18.79 -38.95 -4.43
N ALA A 226 -17.65 -39.29 -5.02
CA ALA A 226 -17.56 -39.35 -6.47
C ALA A 226 -18.80 -40.10 -6.96
N PRO A 227 -19.55 -39.60 -7.97
CA PRO A 227 -20.63 -40.39 -8.54
C PRO A 227 -20.04 -41.74 -8.90
N ALA A 228 -20.67 -42.82 -8.40
CA ALA A 228 -20.27 -44.18 -8.72
C ALA A 228 -20.07 -44.29 -10.25
N PRO A 229 -19.05 -44.99 -10.74
CA PRO A 229 -18.79 -45.09 -12.18
C PRO A 229 -19.96 -45.79 -12.85
N GLY A 230 -20.94 -44.97 -13.27
CA GLY A 230 -22.07 -45.36 -14.10
C GLY A 230 -21.55 -45.54 -15.51
N SER A 231 -21.75 -46.74 -16.02
CA SER A 231 -21.44 -47.15 -17.38
C SER A 231 -21.93 -46.13 -18.41
N ASN A 232 -21.00 -45.34 -18.95
CA ASN A 232 -20.95 -44.92 -20.34
C ASN A 232 -19.54 -44.35 -20.57
N GLY A 233 -18.75 -45.06 -21.38
CA GLY A 233 -17.37 -44.73 -21.65
C GLY A 233 -17.24 -43.35 -22.30
N HIS A 234 -16.74 -42.39 -21.52
CA HIS A 234 -15.95 -41.20 -21.88
C HIS A 234 -15.89 -40.28 -20.65
N SER A 235 -15.14 -40.64 -19.61
CA SER A 235 -14.92 -39.76 -18.45
C SER A 235 -13.47 -39.31 -18.37
N ALA A 236 -13.20 -38.12 -18.91
CA ALA A 236 -12.08 -37.32 -18.43
C ALA A 236 -12.33 -36.99 -16.95
N ALA A 237 -11.29 -37.02 -16.11
CA ALA A 237 -11.39 -36.57 -14.73
C ALA A 237 -12.06 -35.18 -14.68
N PRO A 238 -12.96 -34.90 -13.71
CA PRO A 238 -13.60 -33.59 -13.61
C PRO A 238 -12.53 -32.50 -13.55
N GLN A 239 -12.67 -31.49 -14.40
CA GLN A 239 -11.63 -30.53 -14.77
C GLN A 239 -11.20 -29.57 -13.62
N GLU A 240 -11.77 -29.70 -12.41
CA GLU A 240 -11.59 -28.82 -11.25
C GLU A 240 -11.82 -29.55 -9.89
N ALA A 241 -11.31 -30.78 -9.74
CA ALA A 241 -11.54 -31.61 -8.55
C ALA A 241 -11.01 -31.00 -7.24
N GLY A 242 -9.86 -30.32 -7.28
CA GLY A 242 -9.20 -29.71 -6.11
C GLY A 242 -9.96 -28.50 -5.59
N LEU A 243 -10.39 -27.59 -6.46
CA LEU A 243 -11.17 -26.41 -6.06
C LEU A 243 -12.57 -26.79 -5.51
N LEU A 244 -13.17 -27.87 -6.01
CA LEU A 244 -14.43 -28.39 -5.48
C LEU A 244 -14.33 -28.83 -4.01
N GLU A 245 -13.17 -29.36 -3.57
CA GLU A 245 -12.91 -29.69 -2.16
C GLU A 245 -12.97 -28.44 -1.25
N LEU A 246 -12.63 -27.26 -1.81
CA LEU A 246 -12.58 -25.99 -1.09
C LEU A 246 -13.76 -25.05 -1.38
N LEU A 247 -14.80 -25.53 -2.07
CA LEU A 247 -15.88 -24.68 -2.59
C LEU A 247 -16.57 -23.84 -1.49
N ARG A 248 -16.87 -24.46 -0.34
CA ARG A 248 -17.51 -23.78 0.79
C ARG A 248 -16.61 -22.68 1.37
N PRO A 249 -15.35 -22.96 1.80
CA PRO A 249 -14.42 -21.91 2.21
C PRO A 249 -14.29 -20.78 1.19
N LEU A 250 -14.11 -21.12 -0.10
CA LEU A 250 -13.95 -20.12 -1.17
C LEU A 250 -15.17 -19.19 -1.27
N LYS A 251 -16.39 -19.72 -1.18
CA LYS A 251 -17.63 -18.93 -1.20
C LYS A 251 -17.77 -18.05 0.04
N VAL A 252 -17.53 -18.59 1.24
CA VAL A 252 -17.63 -17.84 2.51
C VAL A 252 -16.72 -16.61 2.50
N PHE A 253 -15.50 -16.76 2.01
CA PHE A 253 -14.50 -15.67 2.00
C PHE A 253 -14.53 -14.84 0.70
N GLY A 254 -15.53 -15.06 -0.16
CA GLY A 254 -15.77 -14.25 -1.37
C GLY A 254 -14.71 -14.40 -2.46
N TYR A 255 -14.06 -15.56 -2.58
CA TYR A 255 -13.15 -15.84 -3.69
C TYR A 255 -13.93 -15.90 -5.00
N THR A 256 -13.34 -15.32 -6.04
CA THR A 256 -13.87 -15.37 -7.40
C THR A 256 -12.90 -16.09 -8.31
N ARG A 257 -13.42 -16.59 -9.44
CA ARG A 257 -12.59 -17.24 -10.45
C ARG A 257 -11.50 -16.31 -10.99
N GLU A 258 -11.80 -15.02 -11.13
CA GLU A 258 -10.80 -14.02 -11.55
C GLU A 258 -9.70 -13.83 -10.52
N ALA A 259 -10.04 -13.74 -9.22
CA ALA A 259 -9.01 -13.64 -8.18
C ALA A 259 -8.06 -14.85 -8.19
N LEU A 260 -8.61 -16.06 -8.35
CA LEU A 260 -7.82 -17.30 -8.42
C LEU A 260 -6.94 -17.35 -9.69
N GLU A 261 -7.54 -17.22 -10.87
CA GLU A 261 -6.86 -17.48 -12.15
C GLU A 261 -6.06 -16.27 -12.67
N LEU A 262 -6.56 -15.04 -12.52
CA LEU A 262 -5.92 -13.84 -13.04
C LEU A 262 -4.90 -13.25 -12.07
N LEU A 263 -5.05 -13.45 -10.76
CA LEU A 263 -4.16 -12.88 -9.75
C LEU A 263 -3.27 -13.93 -9.10
N MET A 264 -3.86 -14.89 -8.40
CA MET A 264 -3.10 -15.81 -7.56
C MET A 264 -2.21 -16.75 -8.37
N VAL A 265 -2.71 -17.33 -9.47
CA VAL A 265 -1.91 -18.21 -10.33
C VAL A 265 -0.68 -17.50 -10.90
N PRO A 266 -0.77 -16.29 -11.50
CA PRO A 266 0.40 -15.54 -11.93
C PRO A 266 1.39 -15.25 -10.80
N MET A 267 0.92 -14.79 -9.63
CA MET A 267 1.78 -14.52 -8.47
C MET A 267 2.56 -15.76 -8.03
N ALA A 268 1.92 -16.93 -8.01
CA ALA A 268 2.57 -18.19 -7.68
C ALA A 268 3.50 -18.74 -8.78
N LYS A 269 3.33 -18.33 -10.04
CA LYS A 269 4.19 -18.74 -11.17
C LYS A 269 5.43 -17.87 -11.32
N SER A 270 5.25 -16.55 -11.33
CA SER A 270 6.30 -15.58 -11.67
C SER A 270 6.94 -14.94 -10.44
N GLY A 271 6.28 -15.02 -9.27
CA GLY A 271 6.65 -14.25 -8.09
C GLY A 271 6.45 -12.74 -8.25
N ALA A 272 5.58 -12.32 -9.18
CA ALA A 272 5.23 -10.95 -9.45
C ALA A 272 3.73 -10.78 -9.67
N GLU A 273 3.19 -9.64 -9.25
CA GLU A 273 1.80 -9.27 -9.47
C GLU A 273 1.52 -9.17 -10.99
N PRO A 274 0.37 -9.67 -11.48
CA PRO A 274 0.02 -9.53 -12.88
C PRO A 274 -0.18 -8.06 -13.28
N LEU A 275 0.26 -7.71 -14.48
CA LEU A 275 -0.03 -6.41 -15.07
C LEU A 275 -1.38 -6.44 -15.80
N GLY A 276 -2.15 -5.36 -15.64
CA GLY A 276 -3.40 -5.12 -16.35
C GLY A 276 -3.33 -3.91 -17.28
N SER A 277 -4.44 -3.60 -17.95
CA SER A 277 -4.57 -2.41 -18.79
C SER A 277 -6.00 -1.86 -18.74
N MET A 278 -6.21 -0.68 -19.35
CA MET A 278 -7.45 0.13 -19.23
C MET A 278 -7.70 0.66 -17.81
N GLY A 279 -8.75 1.46 -17.64
CA GLY A 279 -9.14 2.00 -16.34
C GLY A 279 -10.10 1.05 -15.61
N ASN A 280 -10.21 1.20 -14.29
CA ASN A 280 -11.26 0.53 -13.53
C ASN A 280 -12.60 1.25 -13.79
N ASP A 281 -13.48 0.55 -14.49
CA ASP A 281 -14.82 1.02 -14.86
C ASP A 281 -15.95 0.25 -14.14
N ALA A 282 -15.59 -0.62 -13.21
CA ALA A 282 -16.52 -1.32 -12.33
C ALA A 282 -17.16 -0.36 -11.31
N ALA A 283 -18.26 -0.78 -10.70
CA ALA A 283 -18.92 0.01 -9.67
C ALA A 283 -18.01 0.25 -8.45
N LEU A 284 -18.11 1.46 -7.88
CA LEU A 284 -17.56 1.72 -6.55
C LEU A 284 -18.18 0.73 -5.54
N ALA A 285 -17.41 0.25 -4.55
CA ALA A 285 -17.87 -0.75 -3.59
C ALA A 285 -19.21 -0.38 -2.93
N ALA A 286 -19.36 0.86 -2.48
CA ALA A 286 -20.62 1.36 -1.89
C ALA A 286 -21.81 1.48 -2.86
N MET A 287 -21.57 1.39 -4.18
CA MET A 287 -22.60 1.42 -5.23
C MET A 287 -22.88 0.05 -5.84
N SER A 288 -22.03 -0.95 -5.57
CA SER A 288 -22.21 -2.33 -6.01
C SER A 288 -23.47 -2.94 -5.38
N LYS A 289 -24.12 -3.83 -6.14
CA LYS A 289 -25.22 -4.67 -5.64
C LYS A 289 -24.76 -6.03 -5.13
N ARG A 290 -23.49 -6.36 -5.36
CA ARG A 290 -22.83 -7.57 -4.89
C ARG A 290 -22.26 -7.34 -3.48
N PRO A 291 -22.15 -8.38 -2.65
CA PRO A 291 -21.41 -8.29 -1.40
C PRO A 291 -19.98 -7.82 -1.67
N LYS A 292 -19.53 -6.82 -0.91
CA LYS A 292 -18.17 -6.27 -1.04
C LYS A 292 -17.40 -6.49 0.25
N LEU A 293 -16.14 -6.87 0.13
CA LEU A 293 -15.28 -6.99 1.30
C LEU A 293 -14.89 -5.59 1.81
N PRO A 294 -14.70 -5.40 3.13
CA PRO A 294 -14.31 -4.09 3.67
C PRO A 294 -13.07 -3.49 3.02
N PHE A 295 -12.13 -4.33 2.56
CA PHE A 295 -10.95 -3.93 1.80
C PHE A 295 -11.25 -3.01 0.62
N GLU A 296 -12.34 -3.27 -0.12
CA GLU A 296 -12.65 -2.59 -1.38
C GLU A 296 -13.07 -1.11 -1.21
N TYR A 297 -13.45 -0.74 0.01
CA TYR A 297 -13.81 0.62 0.39
C TYR A 297 -12.60 1.52 0.65
N PHE A 298 -11.40 0.94 0.79
CA PHE A 298 -10.17 1.69 1.01
C PHE A 298 -9.47 1.97 -0.32
N LYS A 299 -8.97 3.21 -0.47
CA LYS A 299 -8.14 3.63 -1.58
C LYS A 299 -6.77 4.02 -1.05
N GLN A 300 -5.73 3.48 -1.66
CA GLN A 300 -4.34 3.79 -1.31
C GLN A 300 -4.10 5.29 -1.52
N LEU A 301 -3.58 5.97 -0.49
CA LEU A 301 -3.05 7.31 -0.66
C LEU A 301 -1.69 7.23 -1.36
N PHE A 302 -1.32 8.30 -2.05
CA PHE A 302 -0.05 8.43 -2.75
C PHE A 302 0.46 9.86 -2.63
N ALA A 303 1.78 10.01 -2.75
CA ALA A 303 2.42 11.31 -2.68
C ALA A 303 2.26 12.07 -4.00
N GLN A 304 2.01 13.38 -3.91
CA GLN A 304 1.94 14.26 -5.06
C GLN A 304 2.44 15.66 -4.69
N VAL A 305 3.47 16.13 -5.38
CA VAL A 305 4.10 17.46 -5.20
C VAL A 305 4.78 17.66 -3.84
N THR A 306 4.07 17.49 -2.72
CA THR A 306 4.56 17.72 -1.34
C THR A 306 5.80 16.90 -1.02
N ASN A 307 5.79 15.63 -1.41
CA ASN A 307 6.89 14.70 -1.30
C ASN A 307 6.92 13.78 -2.54
N PRO A 308 8.09 13.19 -2.88
CA PRO A 308 8.21 12.25 -3.97
C PRO A 308 7.83 10.83 -3.53
N ALA A 309 7.33 10.04 -4.48
CA ALA A 309 7.38 8.58 -4.39
C ALA A 309 8.84 8.09 -4.54
N ILE A 310 9.13 6.85 -4.17
CA ILE A 310 10.45 6.22 -4.33
C ILE A 310 10.41 5.07 -5.34
N ASP A 311 11.54 4.64 -5.88
CA ASP A 311 11.62 3.46 -6.76
C ASP A 311 12.01 2.22 -5.95
N PRO A 312 11.06 1.34 -5.57
CA PRO A 312 11.35 0.21 -4.68
C PRO A 312 12.23 -0.86 -5.33
N PHE A 313 12.46 -0.78 -6.65
CA PHE A 313 13.28 -1.74 -7.40
C PHE A 313 14.70 -1.23 -7.58
N ARG A 314 14.85 0.01 -8.07
CA ARG A 314 16.16 0.63 -8.33
C ARG A 314 16.82 1.13 -7.05
N GLU A 315 16.02 1.55 -6.08
CA GLU A 315 16.44 2.05 -4.78
C GLU A 315 16.16 1.01 -3.69
N ALA A 316 16.19 -0.28 -4.03
CA ALA A 316 15.91 -1.37 -3.09
C ALA A 316 16.81 -1.35 -1.83
N ILE A 317 17.98 -0.69 -1.89
CA ILE A 317 18.86 -0.53 -0.74
C ILE A 317 18.19 0.23 0.43
N VAL A 318 17.28 1.17 0.12
CA VAL A 318 16.62 1.99 1.15
C VAL A 318 15.32 1.38 1.68
N THR A 319 14.76 0.39 0.97
CA THR A 319 13.46 -0.19 1.31
C THR A 319 13.56 -1.45 2.15
N SER A 320 12.59 -1.72 3.03
CA SER A 320 12.60 -2.97 3.81
C SER A 320 11.20 -3.36 4.32
N LEU A 321 10.92 -4.67 4.25
CA LEU A 321 9.77 -5.30 4.89
C LEU A 321 10.07 -5.84 6.30
N ARG A 322 11.32 -5.78 6.74
CA ARG A 322 11.74 -6.27 8.04
C ARG A 322 11.17 -5.39 9.14
N CYS A 323 10.61 -6.00 10.18
CA CYS A 323 10.03 -5.29 11.31
C CYS A 323 10.20 -6.09 12.60
N PHE A 324 10.60 -5.42 13.68
CA PHE A 324 10.52 -6.00 15.01
C PHE A 324 9.09 -5.92 15.55
N VAL A 325 8.61 -7.02 16.11
CA VAL A 325 7.24 -7.14 16.64
C VAL A 325 7.25 -7.77 18.03
N GLY A 326 6.11 -7.68 18.71
CA GLY A 326 5.98 -8.14 20.10
C GLY A 326 6.14 -7.01 21.12
N PRO A 327 6.20 -7.37 22.42
CA PRO A 327 6.20 -6.40 23.51
C PRO A 327 7.37 -5.42 23.44
N GLU A 328 7.08 -4.13 23.63
CA GLU A 328 8.09 -3.06 23.69
C GLU A 328 8.26 -2.55 25.11
N LEU A 329 9.47 -2.06 25.41
CA LEU A 329 9.83 -1.45 26.69
C LEU A 329 9.86 0.09 26.57
N ASP A 330 10.19 0.75 27.67
CA ASP A 330 10.30 2.21 27.75
C ASP A 330 11.40 2.76 26.84
N VAL A 331 11.00 3.53 25.82
CA VAL A 331 11.88 4.14 24.82
C VAL A 331 12.92 5.12 25.40
N THR A 332 12.64 5.69 26.58
CA THR A 332 13.52 6.65 27.26
C THR A 332 14.73 5.98 27.93
N GLU A 333 14.72 4.65 28.02
CA GLU A 333 15.81 3.84 28.55
C GLU A 333 16.46 3.00 27.43
N LEU A 334 17.65 2.46 27.72
CA LEU A 334 18.33 1.51 26.84
C LEU A 334 18.89 0.39 27.69
N SER A 335 18.54 -0.84 27.33
CA SER A 335 19.03 -2.05 27.97
C SER A 335 19.01 -3.22 27.00
N GLU A 336 19.76 -4.28 27.30
CA GLU A 336 19.74 -5.52 26.53
C GLU A 336 18.33 -6.07 26.30
N ALA A 337 17.43 -5.94 27.29
CA ALA A 337 16.06 -6.45 27.20
C ALA A 337 15.23 -5.83 26.06
N HIS A 338 15.59 -4.63 25.57
CA HIS A 338 14.91 -4.03 24.41
C HIS A 338 15.13 -4.82 23.11
N ALA A 339 16.21 -5.60 23.02
CA ALA A 339 16.44 -6.51 21.90
C ALA A 339 15.53 -7.76 21.95
N HIS A 340 14.79 -7.99 23.05
CA HIS A 340 13.89 -9.12 23.20
C HIS A 340 12.61 -8.88 22.40
N ARG A 341 12.72 -9.03 21.08
CA ARG A 341 11.69 -8.79 20.08
C ARG A 341 11.71 -9.90 19.03
N LEU A 342 10.56 -10.12 18.39
CA LEU A 342 10.46 -11.05 17.27
C LEU A 342 10.89 -10.31 15.99
N ASP A 343 11.96 -10.77 15.38
CA ASP A 343 12.47 -10.26 14.11
C ASP A 343 11.74 -10.90 12.92
N LEU A 344 10.73 -10.22 12.41
CA LEU A 344 10.02 -10.65 11.21
C LEU A 344 10.69 -10.06 9.97
N GLN A 345 11.13 -10.92 9.06
CA GLN A 345 11.73 -10.48 7.79
C GLN A 345 10.68 -9.91 6.83
N GLN A 346 9.41 -10.31 6.98
CA GLN A 346 8.29 -9.87 6.17
C GLN A 346 6.95 -10.10 6.91
N PRO A 347 5.85 -9.44 6.51
CA PRO A 347 4.58 -9.55 7.21
C PRO A 347 3.73 -10.75 6.77
N VAL A 348 4.15 -11.52 5.76
CA VAL A 348 3.37 -12.69 5.28
C VAL A 348 3.94 -13.97 5.86
N LEU A 349 3.13 -14.69 6.63
CA LEU A 349 3.52 -15.89 7.36
C LEU A 349 3.06 -17.17 6.66
N ARG A 350 3.91 -18.18 6.71
CA ARG A 350 3.58 -19.56 6.34
C ARG A 350 2.60 -20.17 7.34
N LEU A 351 1.95 -21.25 6.92
CA LEU A 351 1.04 -22.03 7.77
C LEU A 351 1.76 -22.55 9.02
N GLU A 352 2.92 -23.18 8.87
CA GLU A 352 3.69 -23.73 10.00
C GLU A 352 4.19 -22.64 10.96
N GLU A 353 4.57 -21.49 10.43
CA GLU A 353 4.98 -20.32 11.21
C GLU A 353 3.83 -19.82 12.10
N MET A 354 2.61 -19.78 11.56
CA MET A 354 1.41 -19.41 12.31
C MET A 354 1.07 -20.43 13.40
N GLU A 355 1.10 -21.74 13.10
CA GLU A 355 0.87 -22.78 14.12
C GLU A 355 1.95 -22.76 15.21
N GLY A 356 3.21 -22.56 14.83
CA GLY A 356 4.31 -22.36 15.76
C GLY A 356 4.07 -21.18 16.70
N LEU A 357 3.60 -20.04 16.19
CA LEU A 357 3.26 -18.87 17.01
C LEU A 357 2.12 -19.17 17.99
N LYS A 358 1.07 -19.87 17.56
CA LYS A 358 -0.07 -20.22 18.43
C LYS A 358 0.34 -21.14 19.58
N ALA A 359 1.20 -22.11 19.29
CA ALA A 359 1.67 -23.11 20.25
C ALA A 359 2.90 -22.64 21.06
N MET A 360 3.43 -21.45 20.78
CA MET A 360 4.66 -20.95 21.38
C MET A 360 4.54 -20.82 22.92
N ASN A 361 5.55 -21.34 23.60
CA ASN A 361 5.88 -21.01 24.99
C ASN A 361 7.40 -20.79 25.08
N LEU A 362 7.85 -19.63 24.60
CA LEU A 362 9.28 -19.32 24.44
C LEU A 362 9.64 -18.10 25.28
N ARG A 363 10.57 -18.25 26.23
CA ARG A 363 11.11 -17.14 27.04
C ARG A 363 10.02 -16.30 27.74
N GLY A 364 8.93 -16.95 28.15
CA GLY A 364 7.78 -16.28 28.79
C GLY A 364 6.74 -15.74 27.81
N TRP A 365 7.00 -15.74 26.50
CA TRP A 365 6.02 -15.38 25.50
C TRP A 365 5.00 -16.48 25.27
N LYS A 366 3.75 -16.07 25.19
CA LYS A 366 2.59 -16.91 24.86
C LYS A 366 1.69 -16.19 23.87
N ALA A 367 1.03 -16.95 23.01
CA ALA A 367 0.01 -16.44 22.11
C ALA A 367 -1.40 -16.79 22.59
N LYS A 368 -2.32 -15.85 22.45
CA LYS A 368 -3.76 -16.07 22.63
C LYS A 368 -4.43 -16.07 21.27
N VAL A 369 -5.07 -17.17 20.91
CA VAL A 369 -5.98 -17.20 19.76
C VAL A 369 -7.31 -16.59 20.18
N ILE A 370 -7.75 -15.59 19.42
CA ILE A 370 -9.03 -14.91 19.54
C ILE A 370 -9.84 -15.28 18.31
N ASP A 371 -11.00 -15.90 18.54
CA ASP A 371 -11.90 -16.36 17.51
C ASP A 371 -12.65 -15.19 16.87
N THR A 372 -12.41 -14.92 15.58
CA THR A 372 -13.06 -13.84 14.83
C THR A 372 -14.27 -14.33 14.04
N THR A 373 -15.19 -15.02 14.72
CA THR A 373 -16.48 -15.42 14.13
C THR A 373 -17.65 -15.08 15.05
N PHE A 374 -18.85 -14.98 14.48
CA PHE A 374 -20.09 -14.72 15.22
C PHE A 374 -21.22 -15.67 14.82
N PRO A 375 -22.17 -15.98 15.73
CA PRO A 375 -23.29 -16.87 15.43
C PRO A 375 -24.20 -16.33 14.31
N VAL A 376 -24.59 -17.17 13.36
CA VAL A 376 -25.54 -16.81 12.28
C VAL A 376 -26.86 -16.28 12.85
N LYS A 377 -27.33 -16.86 13.97
CA LYS A 377 -28.57 -16.49 14.66
C LYS A 377 -28.59 -15.04 15.16
N ASP A 378 -27.42 -14.40 15.32
CA ASP A 378 -27.33 -13.03 15.82
C ASP A 378 -27.63 -12.00 14.71
N GLY A 379 -27.76 -12.45 13.46
CA GLY A 379 -28.13 -11.62 12.32
C GLY A 379 -27.20 -10.43 12.13
N GLU A 380 -27.74 -9.30 11.64
CA GLU A 380 -26.98 -8.08 11.36
C GLU A 380 -26.28 -7.50 12.60
N ALA A 381 -26.85 -7.71 13.80
CA ALA A 381 -26.26 -7.24 15.05
C ALA A 381 -25.04 -8.07 15.50
N GLY A 382 -24.84 -9.26 14.92
CA GLY A 382 -23.75 -10.17 15.27
C GLY A 382 -22.37 -9.57 15.03
N LEU A 383 -22.20 -8.81 13.94
CA LEU A 383 -20.91 -8.20 13.59
C LEU A 383 -20.44 -7.19 14.65
N ALA A 384 -21.29 -6.20 14.99
CA ALA A 384 -20.93 -5.18 15.98
C ALA A 384 -20.65 -5.79 17.36
N LYS A 385 -21.50 -6.73 17.81
CA LYS A 385 -21.29 -7.47 19.07
C LYS A 385 -19.98 -8.24 19.08
N ALA A 386 -19.63 -8.88 17.97
CA ALA A 386 -18.37 -9.60 17.86
C ALA A 386 -17.19 -8.66 17.93
N LEU A 387 -17.22 -7.51 17.26
CA LEU A 387 -16.14 -6.52 17.33
C LEU A 387 -15.89 -6.02 18.76
N ASP A 388 -16.95 -5.77 19.55
CA ASP A 388 -16.81 -5.42 20.97
C ASP A 388 -16.25 -6.58 21.81
N ARG A 389 -16.70 -7.81 21.55
CA ARG A 389 -16.14 -9.01 22.19
C ARG A 389 -14.65 -9.14 21.92
N LEU A 390 -14.23 -9.00 20.66
CA LEU A 390 -12.82 -9.11 20.23
C LEU A 390 -11.94 -8.08 20.95
N ALA A 391 -12.40 -6.83 21.03
CA ALA A 391 -11.70 -5.76 21.74
C ALA A 391 -11.50 -6.12 23.23
N LYS A 392 -12.55 -6.63 23.88
CA LYS A 392 -12.50 -7.02 25.30
C LYS A 392 -11.59 -8.22 25.55
N GLU A 393 -11.72 -9.27 24.74
CA GLU A 393 -10.87 -10.48 24.85
C GLU A 393 -9.38 -10.14 24.64
N ALA A 394 -9.07 -9.20 23.75
CA ALA A 394 -7.71 -8.70 23.56
C ALA A 394 -7.17 -8.00 24.81
N ASP A 395 -7.96 -7.13 25.44
CA ASP A 395 -7.56 -6.47 26.70
C ASP A 395 -7.37 -7.48 27.84
N GLU A 396 -8.32 -8.40 28.01
CA GLU A 396 -8.24 -9.47 29.00
C GLU A 396 -7.00 -10.35 28.80
N ALA A 397 -6.65 -10.68 27.56
CA ALA A 397 -5.45 -11.44 27.24
C ALA A 397 -4.16 -10.69 27.60
N ILE A 398 -4.08 -9.38 27.36
CA ILE A 398 -2.92 -8.58 27.77
C ILE A 398 -2.77 -8.57 29.29
N ASN A 399 -3.88 -8.41 30.01
CA ASN A 399 -3.88 -8.42 31.47
C ASN A 399 -3.53 -9.81 32.04
N ALA A 400 -3.83 -10.89 31.31
CA ALA A 400 -3.42 -12.26 31.63
C ALA A 400 -1.96 -12.59 31.25
N GLY A 401 -1.21 -11.63 30.70
CA GLY A 401 0.22 -11.77 30.42
C GLY A 401 0.56 -12.41 29.07
N TYR A 402 -0.38 -12.47 28.12
CA TYR A 402 -0.07 -12.91 26.75
C TYR A 402 0.74 -11.84 26.02
N SER A 403 1.77 -12.28 25.28
CA SER A 403 2.67 -11.40 24.51
C SER A 403 2.26 -11.28 23.04
N PHE A 404 1.41 -12.20 22.56
CA PHE A 404 0.94 -12.22 21.18
C PHE A 404 -0.57 -12.53 21.14
N LEU A 405 -1.26 -11.88 20.22
CA LEU A 405 -2.66 -12.12 19.90
C LEU A 405 -2.74 -12.62 18.47
N VAL A 406 -3.52 -13.69 18.24
CA VAL A 406 -3.80 -14.22 16.91
C VAL A 406 -5.30 -14.11 16.67
N LEU A 407 -5.69 -13.19 15.79
CA LEU A 407 -7.07 -13.07 15.31
C LEU A 407 -7.29 -14.14 14.24
N SER A 408 -8.17 -15.11 14.50
CA SER A 408 -8.36 -16.27 13.60
C SER A 408 -9.83 -16.49 13.25
N ASP A 409 -10.13 -16.54 11.95
CA ASP A 409 -11.47 -16.83 11.41
C ASP A 409 -11.68 -18.32 11.10
N ARG A 410 -10.72 -19.20 11.44
CA ARG A 410 -10.78 -20.65 11.17
C ARG A 410 -11.95 -21.38 11.80
N ALA A 411 -12.59 -20.79 12.81
CA ALA A 411 -13.77 -21.34 13.47
C ALA A 411 -15.08 -21.15 12.67
N PHE A 412 -15.03 -20.66 11.43
CA PHE A 412 -16.21 -20.55 10.58
C PHE A 412 -16.86 -21.93 10.38
N SER A 413 -18.19 -21.95 10.40
CA SER A 413 -18.99 -23.18 10.31
C SER A 413 -20.38 -22.84 9.76
N PRO A 414 -21.25 -23.83 9.50
CA PRO A 414 -22.64 -23.54 9.13
C PRO A 414 -23.40 -22.64 10.13
N GLU A 415 -22.97 -22.58 11.39
CA GLU A 415 -23.55 -21.77 12.46
C GLU A 415 -22.75 -20.51 12.78
N ARG A 416 -21.56 -20.34 12.19
CA ARG A 416 -20.61 -19.27 12.52
C ARG A 416 -20.12 -18.52 11.29
N VAL A 417 -20.45 -17.24 11.22
CA VAL A 417 -20.02 -16.31 10.17
C VAL A 417 -18.67 -15.72 10.53
N PRO A 418 -17.67 -15.69 9.63
CA PRO A 418 -16.44 -14.98 9.90
C PRO A 418 -16.66 -13.47 9.98
N VAL A 419 -16.06 -12.84 10.97
CA VAL A 419 -15.91 -11.38 11.04
C VAL A 419 -14.87 -10.98 9.99
N PRO A 420 -15.14 -9.99 9.13
CA PRO A 420 -14.14 -9.50 8.19
C PRO A 420 -12.84 -9.11 8.89
N SER A 421 -11.74 -9.68 8.45
CA SER A 421 -10.43 -9.62 9.09
C SER A 421 -9.91 -8.20 9.26
N LEU A 422 -10.22 -7.31 8.30
CA LEU A 422 -9.86 -5.89 8.39
C LEU A 422 -10.61 -5.16 9.52
N LEU A 423 -11.90 -5.44 9.71
CA LEU A 423 -12.69 -4.84 10.79
C LEU A 423 -12.22 -5.35 12.15
N ALA A 424 -11.97 -6.67 12.25
CA ALA A 424 -11.43 -7.28 13.48
C ALA A 424 -10.07 -6.68 13.85
N THR A 425 -9.16 -6.60 12.90
CA THR A 425 -7.82 -6.02 13.08
C THR A 425 -7.90 -4.55 13.49
N GLY A 426 -8.63 -3.74 12.73
CA GLY A 426 -8.80 -2.31 13.01
C GLY A 426 -9.42 -2.06 14.37
N ARG A 427 -10.47 -2.80 14.74
CA ARG A 427 -11.13 -2.68 16.05
C ARG A 427 -10.18 -2.97 17.20
N VAL A 428 -9.47 -4.11 17.14
CA VAL A 428 -8.54 -4.52 18.20
C VAL A 428 -7.37 -3.54 18.28
N HIS A 429 -6.78 -3.17 17.15
CA HIS A 429 -5.70 -2.19 17.11
C HIS A 429 -6.12 -0.85 17.71
N ALA A 430 -7.21 -0.25 17.23
CA ALA A 430 -7.71 1.05 17.70
C ALA A 430 -8.03 1.03 19.20
N HIS A 431 -8.67 -0.04 19.67
CA HIS A 431 -8.98 -0.21 21.10
C HIS A 431 -7.71 -0.24 21.97
N LEU A 432 -6.71 -1.02 21.56
CA LEU A 432 -5.47 -1.14 22.30
C LEU A 432 -4.60 0.12 22.24
N VAL A 433 -4.67 0.91 21.16
CA VAL A 433 -4.02 2.23 21.08
C VAL A 433 -4.69 3.21 22.02
N ASP A 434 -6.02 3.26 22.04
CA ASP A 434 -6.79 4.14 22.95
C ASP A 434 -6.52 3.80 24.43
N LEU A 435 -6.33 2.52 24.76
CA LEU A 435 -5.94 2.05 26.10
C LEU A 435 -4.44 2.17 26.39
N LYS A 436 -3.61 2.62 25.43
CA LYS A 436 -2.14 2.64 25.51
C LYS A 436 -1.52 1.26 25.82
N LYS A 437 -2.18 0.17 25.40
CA LYS A 437 -1.74 -1.22 25.59
C LYS A 437 -1.18 -1.87 24.33
N ARG A 438 -1.31 -1.25 23.15
CA ARG A 438 -0.93 -1.86 21.86
C ARG A 438 0.52 -2.32 21.78
N LEU A 439 1.47 -1.63 22.42
CA LEU A 439 2.88 -2.02 22.42
C LEU A 439 3.22 -3.20 23.33
N ARG A 440 2.28 -3.66 24.16
CA ARG A 440 2.52 -4.79 25.05
C ARG A 440 2.38 -6.14 24.35
N VAL A 441 1.93 -6.17 23.09
CA VAL A 441 1.64 -7.38 22.33
C VAL A 441 1.99 -7.28 20.86
N GLY A 442 2.32 -8.41 20.24
CA GLY A 442 2.23 -8.57 18.79
C GLY A 442 0.81 -8.95 18.36
N LEU A 443 0.31 -8.41 17.25
CA LEU A 443 -1.02 -8.68 16.69
C LEU A 443 -0.92 -9.37 15.34
N PHE A 444 -1.25 -10.65 15.30
CA PHE A 444 -1.21 -11.48 14.11
C PHE A 444 -2.62 -11.79 13.61
N VAL A 445 -2.76 -11.94 12.30
CA VAL A 445 -4.03 -12.25 11.65
C VAL A 445 -3.88 -13.56 10.89
N GLU A 446 -4.70 -14.54 11.21
CA GLU A 446 -4.89 -15.75 10.42
C GLU A 446 -6.26 -15.68 9.77
N SER A 447 -6.29 -15.53 8.44
CA SER A 447 -7.55 -15.29 7.76
C SER A 447 -7.66 -15.98 6.41
N GLY A 448 -8.88 -16.39 6.08
CA GLY A 448 -9.24 -16.88 4.76
C GLY A 448 -9.36 -15.76 3.71
N GLU A 449 -9.60 -14.51 4.09
CA GLU A 449 -9.86 -13.41 3.14
C GLU A 449 -8.64 -12.96 2.33
N PRO A 450 -7.45 -12.70 2.92
CA PRO A 450 -6.36 -12.00 2.22
C PRO A 450 -5.74 -12.85 1.10
N ARG A 451 -5.81 -12.33 -0.12
CA ARG A 451 -5.32 -12.93 -1.37
C ARG A 451 -4.74 -11.95 -2.38
N GLU A 452 -4.93 -10.65 -2.16
CA GLU A 452 -4.43 -9.56 -3.02
C GLU A 452 -3.52 -8.62 -2.23
N VAL A 453 -2.52 -8.03 -2.90
CA VAL A 453 -1.54 -7.09 -2.31
C VAL A 453 -2.22 -6.01 -1.47
N HIS A 454 -3.31 -5.42 -1.99
CA HIS A 454 -4.04 -4.36 -1.31
C HIS A 454 -4.56 -4.78 0.07
N GLN A 455 -5.03 -6.02 0.21
CA GLN A 455 -5.61 -6.54 1.44
C GLN A 455 -4.55 -6.70 2.54
N PHE A 456 -3.35 -7.17 2.18
CA PHE A 456 -2.20 -7.20 3.10
C PHE A 456 -1.78 -5.77 3.49
N CYS A 457 -1.74 -4.84 2.54
CA CYS A 457 -1.39 -3.45 2.80
C CYS A 457 -2.37 -2.78 3.77
N THR A 458 -3.67 -3.06 3.66
CA THR A 458 -4.66 -2.56 4.61
C THR A 458 -4.52 -3.21 5.98
N LEU A 459 -4.35 -4.54 6.08
CA LEU A 459 -4.20 -5.21 7.38
C LEU A 459 -3.00 -4.66 8.16
N VAL A 460 -1.84 -4.53 7.49
CA VAL A 460 -0.64 -3.97 8.11
C VAL A 460 -0.82 -2.47 8.40
N GLY A 461 -1.41 -1.72 7.46
CA GLY A 461 -1.68 -0.29 7.63
C GLY A 461 -2.63 0.04 8.78
N TYR A 462 -3.47 -0.91 9.21
CA TYR A 462 -4.37 -0.83 10.35
C TYR A 462 -3.93 -1.68 11.55
N GLY A 463 -2.65 -2.08 11.60
CA GLY A 463 -1.99 -2.51 12.83
C GLY A 463 -1.67 -3.99 12.96
N ALA A 464 -1.88 -4.82 11.93
CA ALA A 464 -1.36 -6.19 11.92
C ALA A 464 0.18 -6.20 11.85
N ASP A 465 0.82 -6.99 12.71
CA ASP A 465 2.25 -7.27 12.70
C ASP A 465 2.60 -8.37 11.68
N GLY A 466 1.68 -9.29 11.44
CA GLY A 466 1.84 -10.38 10.48
C GLY A 466 0.52 -11.02 10.09
N VAL A 467 0.45 -11.54 8.86
CA VAL A 467 -0.75 -12.12 8.24
C VAL A 467 -0.43 -13.50 7.69
N CYS A 468 -1.19 -14.52 8.10
CA CYS A 468 -1.19 -15.85 7.49
C CYS A 468 -2.44 -16.02 6.61
N PRO A 469 -2.30 -15.97 5.28
CA PRO A 469 -3.42 -16.11 4.34
C PRO A 469 -3.69 -17.60 4.06
N TYR A 470 -4.17 -18.34 5.06
CA TYR A 470 -4.19 -19.80 4.99
C TYR A 470 -4.98 -20.33 3.77
N LEU A 471 -6.12 -19.71 3.46
CA LEU A 471 -6.97 -20.16 2.36
C LEU A 471 -6.34 -19.85 1.01
N ALA A 472 -5.54 -18.79 0.90
CA ALA A 472 -4.83 -18.48 -0.34
C ALA A 472 -3.83 -19.60 -0.67
N TYR A 473 -3.09 -20.10 0.32
CA TYR A 473 -2.15 -21.22 0.14
C TYR A 473 -2.87 -22.52 -0.25
N GLU A 474 -3.91 -22.89 0.49
CA GLU A 474 -4.72 -24.08 0.20
C GLU A 474 -5.34 -24.02 -1.21
N SER A 475 -5.81 -22.83 -1.61
CA SER A 475 -6.34 -22.60 -2.96
C SER A 475 -5.28 -22.79 -4.05
N LEU A 476 -4.04 -22.35 -3.81
CA LEU A 476 -2.95 -22.58 -4.76
C LEU A 476 -2.59 -24.07 -4.87
N PHE A 477 -2.62 -24.82 -3.77
CA PHE A 477 -2.42 -26.27 -3.80
C PHE A 477 -3.57 -26.97 -4.54
N ALA A 478 -4.81 -26.56 -4.33
CA ALA A 478 -5.97 -27.04 -5.09
C ALA A 478 -5.84 -26.73 -6.60
N LEU A 479 -5.45 -25.50 -6.97
CA LEU A 479 -5.19 -25.10 -8.35
C LEU A 479 -4.05 -25.90 -9.00
N GLN A 480 -3.07 -26.35 -8.22
CA GLN A 480 -2.04 -27.25 -8.72
C GLN A 480 -2.61 -28.63 -9.03
N LYS A 481 -3.46 -29.20 -8.16
CA LYS A 481 -4.15 -30.47 -8.43
C LYS A 481 -5.00 -30.38 -9.72
N ASP A 482 -5.60 -29.21 -9.96
CA ASP A 482 -6.41 -28.91 -11.15
C ASP A 482 -5.57 -28.56 -12.40
N GLY A 483 -4.24 -28.71 -12.33
CA GLY A 483 -3.33 -28.51 -13.47
C GLY A 483 -3.12 -27.05 -13.88
N LYS A 484 -3.55 -26.07 -13.08
CA LYS A 484 -3.35 -24.63 -13.35
C LYS A 484 -1.93 -24.18 -13.02
N LEU A 485 -1.27 -24.87 -12.09
CA LEU A 485 0.15 -24.71 -11.73
C LEU A 485 0.96 -25.95 -12.14
N PRO A 486 2.28 -25.83 -12.40
CA PRO A 486 3.10 -26.97 -12.77
C PRO A 486 3.13 -28.03 -11.66
N ALA A 487 2.80 -29.28 -11.99
CA ALA A 487 2.80 -30.39 -11.02
C ALA A 487 4.20 -30.69 -10.43
N ALA A 488 5.27 -30.33 -11.15
CA ALA A 488 6.65 -30.49 -10.68
C ALA A 488 7.11 -29.43 -9.67
N MET A 489 6.33 -28.36 -9.46
CA MET A 489 6.66 -27.31 -8.50
C MET A 489 6.29 -27.77 -7.09
N SER A 490 7.22 -27.74 -6.12
CA SER A 490 6.87 -28.07 -4.74
C SER A 490 5.94 -27.02 -4.13
N HIS A 491 5.15 -27.42 -3.13
CA HIS A 491 4.31 -26.49 -2.36
C HIS A 491 5.12 -25.34 -1.77
N ASP A 492 6.34 -25.60 -1.28
CA ASP A 492 7.23 -24.56 -0.77
C ASP A 492 7.59 -23.52 -1.84
N LYS A 493 7.90 -23.95 -3.07
CA LYS A 493 8.20 -23.03 -4.18
C LYS A 493 7.00 -22.19 -4.58
N ILE A 494 5.80 -22.76 -4.54
CA ILE A 494 4.53 -22.04 -4.78
C ILE A 494 4.35 -20.96 -3.72
N VAL A 495 4.51 -21.32 -2.44
CA VAL A 495 4.39 -20.41 -1.30
C VAL A 495 5.45 -19.31 -1.37
N ASP A 496 6.71 -19.66 -1.68
CA ASP A 496 7.82 -18.71 -1.82
C ASP A 496 7.56 -17.67 -2.92
N ALA A 497 7.12 -18.13 -4.09
CA ALA A 497 6.79 -17.25 -5.21
C ALA A 497 5.63 -16.32 -4.84
N TYR A 498 4.55 -16.86 -4.26
CA TYR A 498 3.40 -16.08 -3.84
C TYR A 498 3.77 -15.03 -2.78
N ILE A 499 4.49 -15.44 -1.72
CA ILE A 499 4.98 -14.54 -0.67
C ILE A 499 5.86 -13.45 -1.25
N LYS A 500 6.81 -13.80 -2.13
CA LYS A 500 7.67 -12.84 -2.83
C LYS A 500 6.85 -11.82 -3.61
N SER A 501 5.84 -12.27 -4.34
CA SER A 501 4.94 -11.39 -5.11
C SER A 501 4.22 -10.39 -4.22
N ILE A 502 3.64 -10.86 -3.11
CA ILE A 502 2.97 -9.99 -2.15
C ILE A 502 3.95 -9.01 -1.50
N GLY A 503 5.14 -9.47 -1.10
CA GLY A 503 6.18 -8.62 -0.52
C GLY A 503 6.61 -7.49 -1.46
N VAL A 504 6.89 -7.82 -2.72
CA VAL A 504 7.20 -6.82 -3.76
C VAL A 504 6.03 -5.85 -3.95
N GLY A 505 4.80 -6.35 -3.94
CA GLY A 505 3.59 -5.51 -4.00
C GLY A 505 3.46 -4.55 -2.81
N ILE A 506 3.74 -5.00 -1.59
CA ILE A 506 3.71 -4.14 -0.39
C ILE A 506 4.76 -3.02 -0.50
N LEU A 507 5.99 -3.36 -0.89
CA LEU A 507 7.05 -2.37 -1.13
C LEU A 507 6.61 -1.33 -2.17
N LYS A 508 5.95 -1.78 -3.24
CA LYS A 508 5.40 -0.91 -4.28
C LYS A 508 4.33 0.03 -3.74
N VAL A 509 3.41 -0.43 -2.89
CA VAL A 509 2.38 0.41 -2.29
C VAL A 509 2.97 1.43 -1.31
N MET A 510 3.90 1.02 -0.45
CA MET A 510 4.61 1.93 0.45
C MET A 510 5.35 3.03 -0.32
N ALA A 511 6.01 2.64 -1.41
CA ALA A 511 6.78 3.52 -2.25
C ALA A 511 5.94 4.63 -2.92
N LYS A 512 4.64 4.40 -3.16
CA LYS A 512 3.72 5.43 -3.71
C LYS A 512 3.63 6.67 -2.82
N MET A 513 3.79 6.51 -1.51
CA MET A 513 3.81 7.60 -0.55
C MET A 513 5.25 8.06 -0.23
N GLY A 514 6.26 7.43 -0.82
CA GLY A 514 7.67 7.66 -0.51
C GLY A 514 8.12 7.02 0.80
N ILE A 515 7.37 6.03 1.31
CA ILE A 515 7.70 5.33 2.56
C ILE A 515 8.61 4.15 2.23
N SER A 516 9.73 4.07 2.93
CA SER A 516 10.80 3.13 2.68
C SER A 516 10.71 1.87 3.55
N THR A 517 10.21 1.98 4.79
CA THR A 517 10.20 0.84 5.74
C THR A 517 8.81 0.45 6.19
N LEU A 518 8.58 -0.86 6.31
CA LEU A 518 7.31 -1.40 6.78
C LEU A 518 7.03 -1.00 8.22
N ALA A 519 8.09 -0.85 9.04
CA ALA A 519 7.96 -0.40 10.42
C ALA A 519 7.20 0.93 10.54
N SER A 520 7.50 1.89 9.66
CA SER A 520 6.82 3.19 9.63
C SER A 520 5.47 3.16 8.91
N TYR A 521 5.27 2.22 7.97
CA TYR A 521 3.98 2.04 7.27
C TYR A 521 2.92 1.37 8.16
N LYS A 522 3.35 0.45 9.03
CA LYS A 522 2.48 -0.31 9.94
C LYS A 522 1.73 0.65 10.88
N GLY A 523 0.40 0.57 10.89
CA GLY A 523 -0.45 1.44 11.70
C GLY A 523 -0.56 2.90 11.21
N ALA A 524 0.05 3.26 10.08
CA ALA A 524 0.04 4.64 9.57
C ALA A 524 -1.26 5.04 8.85
N GLN A 525 -2.11 4.06 8.50
CA GLN A 525 -3.41 4.30 7.85
C GLN A 525 -3.29 5.15 6.58
N ILE A 526 -2.41 4.76 5.64
CA ILE A 526 -2.14 5.43 4.35
C ILE A 526 -3.26 5.14 3.34
N PHE A 527 -4.50 5.39 3.75
CA PHE A 527 -5.71 5.10 3.00
C PHE A 527 -6.76 6.19 3.18
N GLU A 528 -7.67 6.26 2.22
CA GLU A 528 -8.94 6.97 2.33
C GLU A 528 -10.09 5.98 2.17
N CYS A 529 -11.12 6.12 3.00
CA CYS A 529 -12.38 5.39 2.87
C CYS A 529 -13.32 6.11 1.89
N LEU A 530 -13.97 5.34 1.03
CA LEU A 530 -15.04 5.83 0.18
C LEU A 530 -16.31 5.01 0.40
N GLY A 531 -17.28 5.61 1.10
CA GLY A 531 -18.60 5.01 1.31
C GLY A 531 -18.72 4.12 2.55
N LEU A 532 -17.86 4.29 3.56
CA LEU A 532 -18.08 3.74 4.90
C LEU A 532 -18.68 4.80 5.81
N ASP A 533 -19.67 4.40 6.61
CA ASP A 533 -20.29 5.28 7.59
C ASP A 533 -19.32 5.68 8.72
N ALA A 534 -19.59 6.83 9.34
CA ALA A 534 -18.81 7.34 10.46
C ALA A 534 -18.76 6.36 11.64
N GLU A 535 -19.82 5.57 11.88
CA GLU A 535 -19.83 4.58 12.97
C GLU A 535 -18.72 3.52 12.78
N VAL A 536 -18.51 3.07 11.54
CA VAL A 536 -17.51 2.05 11.20
C VAL A 536 -16.12 2.63 11.29
N VAL A 537 -15.93 3.82 10.72
CA VAL A 537 -14.63 4.51 10.72
C VAL A 537 -14.19 4.86 12.14
N ASN A 538 -15.08 5.42 12.96
CA ASN A 538 -14.74 5.83 14.32
C ASN A 538 -14.41 4.63 15.22
N MET A 539 -15.06 3.49 15.02
CA MET A 539 -14.86 2.30 15.84
C MET A 539 -13.63 1.48 15.42
N CYS A 540 -13.38 1.34 14.11
CA CYS A 540 -12.33 0.43 13.60
C CYS A 540 -11.13 1.14 12.98
N PHE A 541 -11.28 2.37 12.47
CA PHE A 541 -10.29 3.03 11.60
C PHE A 541 -10.14 4.52 11.94
N LYS A 542 -10.09 4.81 13.25
CA LYS A 542 -10.13 6.17 13.80
C LYS A 542 -9.06 7.04 13.14
N GLY A 543 -9.46 8.20 12.62
CA GLY A 543 -8.59 9.15 11.93
C GLY A 543 -8.47 8.94 10.41
N THR A 544 -9.01 7.85 9.85
CA THR A 544 -9.06 7.68 8.39
C THR A 544 -10.11 8.61 7.77
N PRO A 545 -9.79 9.38 6.72
CA PRO A 545 -10.76 10.21 6.02
C PRO A 545 -11.88 9.36 5.38
N SER A 546 -13.13 9.74 5.61
CA SER A 546 -14.31 9.22 4.90
C SER A 546 -15.24 10.38 4.56
N ARG A 547 -14.99 11.03 3.42
CA ARG A 547 -15.70 12.27 3.04
C ARG A 547 -17.13 12.03 2.59
N ILE A 548 -17.43 10.80 2.17
CA ILE A 548 -18.75 10.36 1.76
C ILE A 548 -19.08 9.15 2.62
N ALA A 549 -19.98 9.36 3.59
CA ALA A 549 -20.52 8.30 4.43
C ALA A 549 -21.39 7.33 3.59
N GLY A 550 -21.59 6.12 4.09
CA GLY A 550 -22.37 5.12 3.37
C GLY A 550 -22.70 3.91 4.22
N VAL A 551 -21.97 2.82 3.97
CA VAL A 551 -22.27 1.49 4.49
C VAL A 551 -21.99 1.41 5.99
N SER A 552 -23.01 1.00 6.75
CA SER A 552 -23.00 0.82 8.20
C SER A 552 -22.61 -0.62 8.59
N PHE A 553 -22.37 -0.90 9.87
CA PHE A 553 -22.11 -2.27 10.35
C PHE A 553 -23.22 -3.25 9.98
N ALA A 554 -24.48 -2.79 9.97
CA ALA A 554 -25.61 -3.63 9.60
C ALA A 554 -25.52 -4.11 8.14
N GLN A 555 -25.10 -3.23 7.23
CA GLN A 555 -24.91 -3.60 5.82
C GLN A 555 -23.69 -4.50 5.62
N LEU A 556 -22.57 -4.23 6.31
CA LEU A 556 -21.39 -5.10 6.25
C LEU A 556 -21.70 -6.51 6.80
N ALA A 557 -22.51 -6.58 7.86
CA ALA A 557 -22.98 -7.85 8.40
C ALA A 557 -23.89 -8.60 7.39
N ARG A 558 -24.78 -7.89 6.70
CA ARG A 558 -25.58 -8.48 5.62
C ARG A 558 -24.72 -9.08 4.51
N ASP A 559 -23.68 -8.37 4.08
CA ASP A 559 -22.78 -8.86 3.04
C ASP A 559 -22.03 -10.12 3.50
N ALA A 560 -21.51 -10.13 4.73
CA ALA A 560 -20.86 -11.31 5.31
C ALA A 560 -21.82 -12.51 5.45
N ILE A 561 -23.05 -12.28 5.91
CA ILE A 561 -24.10 -13.30 6.02
C ILE A 561 -24.51 -13.80 4.63
N LYS A 562 -24.56 -12.92 3.61
CA LYS A 562 -24.89 -13.31 2.24
C LYS A 562 -23.80 -14.21 1.63
N LEU A 563 -22.52 -13.87 1.82
CA LEU A 563 -21.41 -14.74 1.40
C LEU A 563 -21.43 -16.10 2.13
N HIS A 564 -21.70 -16.08 3.43
CA HIS A 564 -21.88 -17.30 4.22
C HIS A 564 -23.05 -18.15 3.72
N GLY A 565 -24.19 -17.52 3.42
CA GLY A 565 -25.37 -18.18 2.88
C GLY A 565 -25.15 -18.79 1.50
N MET A 566 -24.31 -18.18 0.65
CA MET A 566 -23.90 -18.78 -0.63
C MET A 566 -23.17 -20.13 -0.45
N ALA A 567 -22.51 -20.33 0.70
CA ALA A 567 -21.79 -21.57 0.99
C ALA A 567 -22.64 -22.62 1.73
N TYR A 568 -23.56 -22.18 2.61
CA TYR A 568 -24.28 -23.08 3.53
C TYR A 568 -25.81 -23.10 3.38
N SER A 569 -26.44 -22.05 2.85
CA SER A 569 -27.91 -21.96 2.75
C SER A 569 -28.51 -22.66 1.53
N GLN A 570 -27.69 -23.20 0.62
CA GLN A 570 -28.14 -24.03 -0.51
C GLN A 570 -28.44 -25.50 -0.15
N VAL A 571 -28.82 -25.78 1.10
CA VAL A 571 -29.08 -27.17 1.57
C VAL A 571 -30.55 -27.61 1.39
N VAL A 572 -31.45 -26.84 0.76
CA VAL A 572 -32.86 -27.31 0.61
C VAL A 572 -33.53 -27.03 -0.75
N ALA A 573 -32.89 -26.35 -1.71
CA ALA A 573 -33.49 -26.17 -3.04
C ALA A 573 -32.41 -26.13 -4.14
N ALA A 574 -32.37 -27.19 -4.94
CA ALA A 574 -31.52 -27.42 -6.11
C ALA A 574 -30.10 -27.96 -5.84
N GLU A 575 -30.03 -29.20 -5.35
CA GLU A 575 -28.89 -30.11 -5.61
C GLU A 575 -28.67 -30.39 -7.13
N GLU A 576 -29.53 -29.86 -8.00
CA GLU A 576 -29.47 -30.01 -9.46
C GLU A 576 -29.03 -28.73 -10.23
N SER A 577 -28.75 -27.61 -9.54
CA SER A 577 -28.30 -26.38 -10.23
C SER A 577 -26.78 -26.35 -10.40
N ALA A 578 -26.30 -26.19 -11.63
CA ALA A 578 -24.88 -26.04 -11.94
C ALA A 578 -24.20 -24.88 -11.18
N ASP A 579 -24.96 -23.84 -10.82
CA ASP A 579 -24.46 -22.66 -10.08
C ASP A 579 -24.13 -22.96 -8.60
N ALA A 580 -24.76 -23.99 -8.02
CA ALA A 580 -24.48 -24.41 -6.64
C ALA A 580 -23.07 -24.99 -6.49
N HIS A 581 -22.53 -25.57 -7.57
CA HIS A 581 -21.22 -26.20 -7.62
C HIS A 581 -20.13 -25.32 -8.24
N ALA A 582 -20.44 -24.07 -8.60
CA ALA A 582 -19.49 -23.16 -9.24
C ALA A 582 -18.90 -22.13 -8.28
N ILE A 583 -17.64 -21.76 -8.54
CA ILE A 583 -17.01 -20.58 -7.95
C ILE A 583 -17.56 -19.32 -8.65
N PRO A 584 -17.97 -18.27 -7.92
CA PRO A 584 -18.47 -17.05 -8.52
C PRO A 584 -17.51 -16.43 -9.55
N HIS A 585 -18.05 -16.01 -10.70
CA HIS A 585 -17.29 -15.33 -11.75
C HIS A 585 -18.03 -14.06 -12.22
N PRO A 586 -17.92 -12.98 -11.43
CA PRO A 586 -18.77 -11.82 -11.62
C PRO A 586 -18.26 -10.80 -12.61
N GLY A 587 -17.00 -10.90 -13.02
CA GLY A 587 -16.37 -9.85 -13.80
C GLY A 587 -15.98 -8.66 -12.95
N ASP A 588 -15.19 -8.85 -11.89
CA ASP A 588 -14.66 -7.71 -11.12
C ASP A 588 -13.57 -6.96 -11.93
N TYR A 589 -12.88 -7.67 -12.84
CA TYR A 589 -11.82 -7.13 -13.70
C TYR A 589 -12.26 -7.00 -15.16
N HIS A 590 -13.00 -7.99 -15.67
CA HIS A 590 -13.52 -7.97 -17.04
C HIS A 590 -15.04 -8.11 -17.07
N TYR A 591 -15.69 -7.30 -17.92
CA TYR A 591 -17.14 -7.39 -18.16
C TYR A 591 -17.64 -8.84 -18.36
N ARG A 592 -18.77 -9.15 -17.74
CA ARG A 592 -19.55 -10.39 -17.92
C ARG A 592 -21.02 -10.06 -18.15
N ALA A 593 -21.68 -10.90 -18.92
CA ALA A 593 -23.09 -10.75 -19.27
C ALA A 593 -24.03 -11.59 -18.38
N ASN A 594 -23.54 -12.16 -17.28
CA ASN A 594 -24.36 -12.96 -16.37
C ASN A 594 -25.20 -12.08 -15.43
N ALA A 595 -26.28 -12.64 -14.88
CA ALA A 595 -27.25 -11.88 -14.08
C ALA A 595 -26.64 -11.27 -12.81
N ASP A 596 -25.66 -11.95 -12.22
CA ASP A 596 -24.92 -11.51 -11.02
C ASP A 596 -23.62 -10.76 -11.36
N ALA A 597 -23.44 -10.32 -12.61
CA ALA A 597 -22.26 -9.56 -13.03
C ALA A 597 -22.09 -8.26 -12.24
N GLU A 598 -20.83 -7.84 -12.06
CA GLU A 598 -20.55 -6.48 -11.65
C GLU A 598 -20.96 -5.48 -12.76
N ALA A 599 -21.42 -4.30 -12.36
CA ALA A 599 -21.75 -3.26 -13.31
C ALA A 599 -20.48 -2.57 -13.83
N HIS A 600 -20.32 -2.51 -15.15
CA HIS A 600 -19.24 -1.78 -15.82
C HIS A 600 -19.77 -0.60 -16.64
N LEU A 601 -18.95 0.45 -16.77
CA LEU A 601 -19.25 1.57 -17.65
C LEU A 601 -19.01 1.21 -19.13
N ASN A 602 -17.95 0.46 -19.44
CA ASN A 602 -17.61 0.06 -20.80
C ASN A 602 -18.43 -1.16 -21.22
N ASP A 603 -19.73 -0.93 -21.44
CA ASP A 603 -20.68 -1.93 -21.90
C ASP A 603 -20.55 -2.19 -23.42
N PRO A 604 -20.58 -3.46 -23.89
CA PRO A 604 -20.43 -3.78 -25.30
C PRO A 604 -21.49 -3.15 -26.22
N GLU A 605 -22.75 -3.06 -25.76
CA GLU A 605 -23.84 -2.46 -26.54
C GLU A 605 -23.65 -0.94 -26.65
N ALA A 606 -23.26 -0.29 -25.55
CA ALA A 606 -22.92 1.13 -25.55
C ALA A 606 -21.75 1.43 -26.50
N ILE A 607 -20.69 0.64 -26.48
CA ILE A 607 -19.52 0.80 -27.35
C ILE A 607 -19.90 0.63 -28.82
N ALA A 608 -20.66 -0.42 -29.16
CA ALA A 608 -21.09 -0.68 -30.53
C ALA A 608 -21.92 0.50 -31.08
N LYS A 609 -22.84 1.05 -30.26
CA LYS A 609 -23.63 2.23 -30.63
C LYS A 609 -22.78 3.48 -30.82
N LEU A 610 -21.79 3.72 -29.97
CA LEU A 610 -20.85 4.84 -30.12
C LEU A 610 -20.05 4.72 -31.43
N GLN A 611 -19.54 3.54 -31.74
CA GLN A 611 -18.78 3.28 -32.98
C GLN A 611 -19.65 3.50 -34.23
N ALA A 612 -20.85 2.93 -34.26
CA ALA A 612 -21.78 3.10 -35.36
C ALA A 612 -22.24 4.56 -35.52
N ALA A 613 -22.45 5.29 -34.41
CA ALA A 613 -22.77 6.71 -34.43
C ALA A 613 -21.64 7.55 -35.03
N ALA A 614 -20.39 7.28 -34.66
CA ALA A 614 -19.22 7.98 -35.17
C ALA A 614 -18.95 7.69 -36.65
N GLN A 615 -19.09 6.43 -37.09
CA GLN A 615 -18.88 6.01 -38.48
C GLN A 615 -19.98 6.53 -39.42
N GLY A 616 -21.24 6.45 -38.99
CA GLY A 616 -22.41 6.84 -39.79
C GLY A 616 -22.86 8.29 -39.60
N ASN A 617 -22.16 9.09 -38.78
CA ASN A 617 -22.60 10.43 -38.34
C ASN A 617 -24.05 10.44 -37.83
N ASN A 618 -24.45 9.41 -37.10
CA ASN A 618 -25.84 9.17 -36.71
C ASN A 618 -26.12 9.68 -35.29
N ARG A 619 -26.83 10.81 -35.22
CA ARG A 619 -27.22 11.45 -33.94
C ARG A 619 -28.16 10.61 -33.09
N GLU A 620 -29.00 9.78 -33.70
CA GLU A 620 -29.95 8.96 -32.95
C GLU A 620 -29.23 7.80 -32.24
N LEU A 621 -28.29 7.14 -32.92
CA LEU A 621 -27.42 6.15 -32.27
C LEU A 621 -26.58 6.77 -31.15
N TYR A 622 -26.11 8.01 -31.31
CA TYR A 622 -25.41 8.71 -30.23
C TYR A 622 -26.31 8.97 -29.01
N LYS A 623 -27.58 9.36 -29.22
CA LYS A 623 -28.55 9.50 -28.12
C LYS A 623 -28.80 8.17 -27.40
N GLN A 624 -28.91 7.07 -28.13
CA GLN A 624 -29.07 5.74 -27.53
C GLN A 624 -27.84 5.36 -26.69
N PHE A 625 -26.63 5.58 -27.22
CA PHE A 625 -25.39 5.44 -26.45
C PHE A 625 -25.40 6.29 -25.17
N ALA A 626 -25.73 7.58 -25.29
CA ALA A 626 -25.75 8.50 -24.17
C ALA A 626 -26.77 8.09 -23.09
N ALA A 627 -27.94 7.58 -23.50
CA ALA A 627 -28.96 7.08 -22.58
C ALA A 627 -28.48 5.85 -21.80
N ILE A 628 -27.87 4.87 -22.49
CA ILE A 628 -27.28 3.68 -21.84
C ILE A 628 -26.18 4.11 -20.87
N ASN A 629 -25.23 4.93 -21.33
CA ASN A 629 -24.11 5.39 -20.50
C ASN A 629 -24.57 6.21 -19.28
N THR A 630 -25.63 7.00 -19.41
CA THR A 630 -26.25 7.72 -18.29
C THR A 630 -26.87 6.76 -17.28
N SER A 631 -27.54 5.70 -17.74
CA SER A 631 -28.10 4.65 -16.89
C SER A 631 -27.01 3.87 -16.15
N LEU A 632 -25.92 3.50 -16.85
CA LEU A 632 -24.77 2.84 -16.25
C LEU A 632 -24.05 3.73 -15.24
N SER A 633 -23.86 5.01 -15.56
CA SER A 633 -23.23 5.98 -14.66
C SER A 633 -23.91 6.07 -13.28
N LYS A 634 -25.24 5.87 -13.21
CA LYS A 634 -26.01 5.81 -11.95
C LYS A 634 -25.66 4.62 -11.07
N LYS A 635 -25.15 3.54 -11.68
CA LYS A 635 -24.75 2.31 -11.00
C LYS A 635 -23.28 2.30 -10.59
N VAL A 636 -22.41 3.00 -11.34
CA VAL A 636 -20.95 2.87 -11.17
C VAL A 636 -20.25 4.10 -10.58
N HIS A 637 -20.79 5.32 -10.76
CA HIS A 637 -20.10 6.55 -10.38
C HIS A 637 -20.94 7.50 -9.53
N LEU A 638 -20.28 8.23 -8.63
CA LEU A 638 -20.92 9.25 -7.78
C LEU A 638 -21.69 10.31 -8.58
N ARG A 639 -21.16 10.75 -9.75
CA ARG A 639 -21.84 11.73 -10.61
C ARG A 639 -23.21 11.25 -11.10
N GLY A 640 -23.43 9.94 -11.16
CA GLY A 640 -24.72 9.36 -11.53
C GLY A 640 -25.78 9.52 -10.45
N LEU A 641 -25.40 9.78 -9.20
CA LEU A 641 -26.33 10.08 -8.10
C LEU A 641 -26.83 11.53 -8.14
N LEU A 642 -26.20 12.39 -8.96
CA LEU A 642 -26.55 13.79 -9.10
C LEU A 642 -27.61 13.98 -10.20
N ARG A 643 -28.49 14.97 -10.01
CA ARG A 643 -29.45 15.42 -11.02
C ARG A 643 -29.48 16.93 -11.10
N PHE A 644 -29.71 17.47 -12.30
CA PHE A 644 -30.01 18.89 -12.46
C PHE A 644 -31.38 19.21 -11.84
N LYS A 645 -31.48 20.36 -11.17
CA LYS A 645 -32.75 20.83 -10.58
C LYS A 645 -33.69 21.29 -11.70
N SER A 646 -34.93 20.80 -11.71
CA SER A 646 -35.92 21.08 -12.76
C SER A 646 -36.50 22.50 -12.76
N THR A 647 -36.04 23.38 -11.88
CA THR A 647 -36.59 24.74 -11.72
C THR A 647 -35.95 25.79 -12.64
N ALA A 648 -34.99 25.41 -13.48
CA ALA A 648 -34.42 26.32 -14.47
C ALA A 648 -35.36 26.42 -15.68
N GLN A 649 -35.73 27.64 -16.08
CA GLN A 649 -36.42 27.87 -17.35
C GLN A 649 -35.43 27.61 -18.49
N GLY A 650 -35.78 26.71 -19.41
CA GLY A 650 -34.95 26.43 -20.58
C GLY A 650 -34.89 27.65 -21.50
N VAL A 651 -33.77 27.79 -22.21
CA VAL A 651 -33.58 28.79 -23.27
C VAL A 651 -33.67 28.12 -24.65
N PRO A 652 -34.03 28.87 -25.71
CA PRO A 652 -33.87 28.43 -27.09
C PRO A 652 -32.44 27.92 -27.38
N LEU A 653 -32.30 26.88 -28.20
CA LEU A 653 -31.00 26.23 -28.46
C LEU A 653 -30.03 27.15 -29.21
N ASP A 654 -30.54 28.07 -30.01
CA ASP A 654 -29.80 29.11 -30.72
C ASP A 654 -29.18 30.17 -29.79
N GLU A 655 -29.67 30.30 -28.56
CA GLU A 655 -29.05 31.12 -27.51
C GLU A 655 -27.88 30.39 -26.81
N VAL A 656 -27.74 29.08 -26.99
CA VAL A 656 -26.65 28.29 -26.40
C VAL A 656 -25.36 28.49 -27.21
N GLU A 657 -24.22 28.53 -26.50
CA GLU A 657 -22.89 28.59 -27.11
C GLU A 657 -22.76 27.51 -28.23
N PRO A 658 -22.36 27.89 -29.46
CA PRO A 658 -22.27 26.93 -30.57
C PRO A 658 -21.29 25.78 -30.26
N ALA A 659 -21.60 24.58 -30.77
CA ALA A 659 -20.76 23.38 -30.57
C ALA A 659 -19.30 23.59 -31.01
N ALA A 660 -19.07 24.38 -32.07
CA ALA A 660 -17.73 24.74 -32.56
C ALA A 660 -16.92 25.61 -31.59
N ALA A 661 -17.57 26.31 -30.66
CA ALA A 661 -16.91 27.03 -29.57
C ALA A 661 -16.71 26.12 -28.35
N ILE A 662 -17.72 25.30 -28.00
CA ILE A 662 -17.64 24.34 -26.89
C ILE A 662 -16.51 23.32 -27.10
N VAL A 663 -16.36 22.77 -28.31
CA VAL A 663 -15.35 21.73 -28.61
C VAL A 663 -13.91 22.20 -28.39
N LYS A 664 -13.66 23.52 -28.40
CA LYS A 664 -12.33 24.08 -28.09
C LYS A 664 -11.89 23.84 -26.65
N ARG A 665 -12.85 23.57 -25.75
CA ARG A 665 -12.61 23.20 -24.36
C ARG A 665 -12.24 21.72 -24.22
N PHE A 666 -12.45 20.90 -25.24
CA PHE A 666 -12.17 19.47 -25.19
C PHE A 666 -10.69 19.19 -25.45
N VAL A 667 -10.17 18.23 -24.70
CA VAL A 667 -8.78 17.77 -24.80
C VAL A 667 -8.79 16.26 -24.83
N THR A 668 -8.05 15.66 -25.78
CA THR A 668 -7.86 14.20 -25.74
C THR A 668 -6.92 13.83 -24.61
N GLY A 669 -7.15 12.70 -23.95
CA GLY A 669 -6.27 12.20 -22.89
C GLY A 669 -4.81 12.06 -23.34
N ALA A 670 -3.88 12.15 -22.38
CA ALA A 670 -2.45 12.05 -22.60
C ALA A 670 -2.00 10.58 -22.80
N MET A 671 -2.24 10.04 -24.00
CA MET A 671 -1.88 8.66 -24.35
C MET A 671 -0.56 8.65 -25.12
N SER A 672 0.43 7.89 -24.63
CA SER A 672 1.78 7.91 -25.19
C SER A 672 1.88 7.26 -26.56
N TYR A 673 2.73 7.81 -27.44
CA TYR A 673 3.21 7.04 -28.59
C TYR A 673 4.01 5.83 -28.09
N GLY A 674 3.57 4.64 -28.47
CA GLY A 674 4.07 3.35 -27.95
C GLY A 674 3.03 2.62 -27.11
N SER A 675 2.24 3.31 -26.27
CA SER A 675 1.06 2.68 -25.66
C SER A 675 -0.04 2.51 -26.72
N ILE A 676 -0.28 3.54 -27.52
CA ILE A 676 -1.11 3.50 -28.72
C ILE A 676 -0.25 3.57 -29.99
N SER A 677 -0.80 3.14 -31.12
CA SER A 677 -0.11 3.15 -32.40
C SER A 677 0.12 4.58 -32.92
N LEU A 678 1.00 4.74 -33.91
CA LEU A 678 1.24 6.04 -34.52
C LEU A 678 -0.03 6.58 -35.17
N GLU A 679 -0.78 5.72 -35.85
CA GLU A 679 -2.00 6.03 -36.58
C GLU A 679 -3.08 6.54 -35.62
N ALA A 680 -3.28 5.87 -34.48
CA ALA A 680 -4.23 6.34 -33.46
C ALA A 680 -3.79 7.70 -32.89
N HIS A 681 -2.50 7.85 -32.58
CA HIS A 681 -1.96 9.07 -31.99
C HIS A 681 -2.06 10.27 -32.94
N THR A 682 -1.71 10.11 -34.21
CA THR A 682 -1.81 11.16 -35.23
C THR A 682 -3.25 11.46 -35.62
N THR A 683 -4.14 10.47 -35.62
CA THR A 683 -5.58 10.68 -35.89
C THR A 683 -6.20 11.58 -34.82
N LEU A 684 -5.88 11.35 -33.55
CA LEU A 684 -6.34 12.22 -32.46
C LEU A 684 -5.83 13.65 -32.61
N ALA A 685 -4.55 13.83 -32.96
CA ALA A 685 -3.99 15.16 -33.18
C ALA A 685 -4.63 15.88 -34.37
N LEU A 686 -4.77 15.20 -35.51
CA LEU A 686 -5.44 15.74 -36.68
C LEU A 686 -6.87 16.17 -36.37
N ALA A 687 -7.64 15.31 -35.71
CA ALA A 687 -9.03 15.59 -35.37
C ALA A 687 -9.15 16.83 -34.47
N MET A 688 -8.37 16.90 -33.39
CA MET A 688 -8.45 18.02 -32.45
C MET A 688 -7.97 19.34 -33.07
N ASN A 689 -6.88 19.31 -33.84
CA ASN A 689 -6.39 20.50 -34.54
C ASN A 689 -7.40 21.00 -35.59
N THR A 690 -8.12 20.08 -36.25
CA THR A 690 -9.19 20.45 -37.21
C THR A 690 -10.38 21.09 -36.49
N LEU A 691 -10.75 20.56 -35.32
CA LEU A 691 -11.88 21.08 -34.52
C LEU A 691 -11.53 22.33 -33.71
N GLY A 692 -10.26 22.71 -33.61
CA GLY A 692 -9.77 23.80 -32.75
C GLY A 692 -9.71 23.45 -31.27
N GLY A 693 -9.83 22.17 -30.90
CA GLY A 693 -9.52 21.66 -29.57
C GLY A 693 -8.04 21.30 -29.43
N LYS A 694 -7.67 20.55 -28.39
CA LYS A 694 -6.26 20.20 -28.14
C LYS A 694 -6.06 18.69 -28.01
N SER A 695 -4.97 18.17 -28.56
CA SER A 695 -4.48 16.82 -28.26
C SER A 695 -3.20 16.87 -27.44
N ASN A 696 -2.90 15.78 -26.73
CA ASN A 696 -1.76 15.68 -25.84
C ASN A 696 -0.80 14.56 -26.31
N SER A 697 0.51 14.82 -26.29
CA SER A 697 1.53 13.86 -26.73
C SER A 697 1.66 12.62 -25.84
N GLY A 698 1.31 12.74 -24.56
CA GLY A 698 1.62 11.72 -23.55
C GLY A 698 3.12 11.60 -23.25
N GLU A 699 3.48 10.64 -22.41
CA GLU A 699 4.84 10.51 -21.83
C GLU A 699 5.91 9.94 -22.78
N GLY A 700 5.54 9.59 -24.01
CA GLY A 700 6.39 8.84 -24.94
C GLY A 700 7.21 9.70 -25.90
N GLY A 701 7.18 11.03 -25.74
CA GLY A 701 7.69 11.96 -26.73
C GLY A 701 6.79 12.05 -27.97
N GLU A 702 7.27 12.76 -28.99
CA GLU A 702 6.58 12.91 -30.26
C GLU A 702 7.55 12.82 -31.42
N ASN A 703 7.16 12.13 -32.50
CA ASN A 703 8.03 11.97 -33.66
C ASN A 703 8.38 13.35 -34.26
N PRO A 704 9.67 13.72 -34.41
CA PRO A 704 10.09 15.05 -34.88
C PRO A 704 9.48 15.49 -36.21
N ARG A 705 9.17 14.55 -37.12
CA ARG A 705 8.50 14.85 -38.41
C ARG A 705 7.14 15.53 -38.25
N ARG A 706 6.48 15.32 -37.11
CA ARG A 706 5.20 15.97 -36.78
C ARG A 706 5.38 17.37 -36.23
N LEU A 707 6.61 17.78 -35.92
CA LEU A 707 6.92 19.11 -35.40
C LEU A 707 7.40 20.04 -36.51
N GLU A 708 7.86 19.48 -37.63
CA GLU A 708 8.24 20.23 -38.83
C GLU A 708 7.03 20.95 -39.43
N PRO A 709 7.08 22.28 -39.62
CA PRO A 709 6.05 23.03 -40.33
C PRO A 709 5.85 22.51 -41.75
N LEU A 710 4.65 22.71 -42.28
CA LEU A 710 4.37 22.48 -43.69
C LEU A 710 5.13 23.49 -44.58
N PRO A 711 5.32 23.22 -45.88
CA PRO A 711 6.02 24.14 -46.79
C PRO A 711 5.44 25.55 -46.86
N ASP A 712 4.14 25.72 -46.53
CA ASP A 712 3.46 27.02 -46.46
C ASP A 712 3.67 27.76 -45.11
N GLY A 713 4.52 27.22 -44.23
CA GLY A 713 4.82 27.76 -42.91
C GLY A 713 3.79 27.42 -41.83
N LYS A 714 2.68 26.75 -42.16
CA LYS A 714 1.69 26.36 -41.15
C LYS A 714 2.22 25.24 -40.26
N LYS A 715 1.75 25.23 -39.02
CA LYS A 715 1.97 24.12 -38.08
C LYS A 715 1.46 22.81 -38.69
N ASN A 716 2.21 21.74 -38.49
CA ASN A 716 1.83 20.41 -38.95
C ASN A 716 0.51 19.96 -38.27
N PRO A 717 -0.50 19.51 -39.03
CA PRO A 717 -1.78 19.10 -38.45
C PRO A 717 -1.69 17.84 -37.58
N PHE A 718 -0.62 17.05 -37.70
CA PHE A 718 -0.37 15.89 -36.84
C PHE A 718 0.34 16.24 -35.52
N ARG A 719 0.73 17.50 -35.33
CA ARG A 719 1.39 17.97 -34.11
C ARG A 719 0.42 18.00 -32.94
N SER A 720 0.74 17.36 -31.81
CA SER A 720 -0.05 17.54 -30.59
C SER A 720 0.10 18.96 -30.03
N ALA A 721 -0.98 19.61 -29.63
CA ALA A 721 -0.94 20.97 -29.08
C ALA A 721 -0.32 21.00 -27.67
N ILE A 722 -0.63 19.99 -26.85
CA ILE A 722 -0.10 19.84 -25.49
C ILE A 722 1.07 18.86 -25.51
N LYS A 723 2.18 19.26 -24.89
CA LYS A 723 3.35 18.41 -24.70
C LYS A 723 3.50 18.02 -23.24
N GLN A 724 3.54 16.71 -22.97
CA GLN A 724 3.74 16.21 -21.63
C GLN A 724 5.23 16.12 -21.26
N VAL A 725 5.56 16.45 -20.02
CA VAL A 725 6.84 16.22 -19.36
C VAL A 725 6.55 15.32 -18.16
N ALA A 726 7.00 14.06 -18.22
CA ALA A 726 6.83 13.05 -17.17
C ALA A 726 8.19 12.62 -16.60
N SER A 727 8.19 11.81 -15.53
CA SER A 727 9.39 11.37 -14.80
C SER A 727 10.52 10.84 -15.70
N GLY A 728 10.23 9.94 -16.64
CA GLY A 728 11.23 9.38 -17.56
C GLY A 728 11.81 10.37 -18.59
N ARG A 729 11.21 11.55 -18.75
CA ARG A 729 11.60 12.60 -19.73
C ARG A 729 11.81 12.08 -21.17
N PHE A 730 11.11 11.01 -21.56
CA PHE A 730 11.28 10.42 -22.88
C PHE A 730 10.90 11.41 -23.99
N GLY A 731 11.81 11.60 -24.95
CA GLY A 731 11.63 12.51 -26.09
C GLY A 731 11.50 14.00 -25.70
N VAL A 732 11.77 14.37 -24.45
CA VAL A 732 11.73 15.77 -24.01
C VAL A 732 13.02 16.46 -24.43
N THR A 733 12.92 17.29 -25.46
CA THR A 733 14.02 18.08 -26.03
C THR A 733 13.63 19.56 -26.13
N ALA A 734 14.60 20.45 -26.31
CA ALA A 734 14.32 21.87 -26.55
C ALA A 734 13.38 22.06 -27.77
N TYR A 735 13.60 21.30 -28.85
CA TYR A 735 12.74 21.34 -30.04
C TYR A 735 11.31 20.83 -29.77
N TYR A 736 11.17 19.78 -28.96
CA TYR A 736 9.87 19.28 -28.54
C TYR A 736 9.09 20.31 -27.71
N LEU A 737 9.75 20.95 -26.73
CA LEU A 737 9.14 21.91 -25.82
C LEU A 737 8.72 23.21 -26.53
N THR A 738 9.55 23.70 -27.45
CA THR A 738 9.26 24.92 -28.24
C THR A 738 8.10 24.76 -29.22
N ASN A 739 7.70 23.52 -29.52
CA ASN A 739 6.55 23.22 -30.39
C ASN A 739 5.23 23.01 -29.63
N ALA A 740 5.23 23.20 -28.31
CA ALA A 740 4.04 23.13 -27.46
C ALA A 740 3.24 24.42 -27.49
N ASP A 741 1.92 24.33 -27.52
CA ASP A 741 1.05 25.46 -27.13
C ASP A 741 0.79 25.43 -25.61
N GLU A 742 0.87 24.24 -24.99
CA GLU A 742 0.74 24.04 -23.54
C GLU A 742 1.71 22.94 -23.09
N LEU A 743 2.35 23.13 -21.93
CA LEU A 743 3.19 22.13 -21.29
C LEU A 743 2.45 21.51 -20.10
N GLN A 744 2.36 20.18 -20.09
CA GLN A 744 1.78 19.44 -18.97
C GLN A 744 2.88 18.72 -18.18
N ILE A 745 3.07 19.11 -16.93
CA ILE A 745 3.92 18.37 -15.98
C ILE A 745 3.08 17.24 -15.39
N LYS A 746 3.41 16.00 -15.74
CA LYS A 746 2.65 14.81 -15.34
C LYS A 746 3.18 14.21 -14.04
N ILE A 747 2.67 14.71 -12.92
CA ILE A 747 3.00 14.19 -11.59
C ILE A 747 2.45 12.76 -11.40
N SER A 748 1.23 12.48 -11.86
CA SER A 748 0.56 11.20 -11.60
C SER A 748 -0.55 10.91 -12.63
N GLN A 749 -1.08 9.68 -12.63
CA GLN A 749 -2.24 9.28 -13.43
C GLN A 749 -3.20 8.39 -12.62
N GLY A 750 -4.51 8.51 -12.85
CA GLY A 750 -5.53 7.82 -12.05
C GLY A 750 -5.49 6.29 -12.09
N ALA A 751 -4.94 5.69 -13.16
CA ALA A 751 -4.83 4.22 -13.27
C ALA A 751 -3.75 3.62 -12.36
N LYS A 752 -2.70 4.39 -12.03
CA LYS A 752 -1.58 3.95 -11.20
C LYS A 752 -0.89 5.14 -10.54
N PRO A 753 -1.55 5.76 -9.56
CA PRO A 753 -0.98 6.93 -8.93
C PRO A 753 0.19 6.55 -8.02
N GLY A 754 1.19 7.45 -7.91
CA GLY A 754 2.43 7.20 -7.17
C GLY A 754 3.39 6.24 -7.85
N GLU A 755 3.19 5.95 -9.15
CA GLU A 755 4.02 5.05 -9.95
C GLU A 755 4.43 5.68 -11.28
N GLY A 756 5.48 5.13 -11.90
CA GLY A 756 5.95 5.53 -13.22
C GLY A 756 5.15 4.93 -14.38
N GLY A 757 5.29 5.56 -15.56
CA GLY A 757 4.83 5.00 -16.83
C GLY A 757 5.51 3.67 -17.17
N GLU A 758 4.80 2.75 -17.82
CA GLU A 758 5.34 1.44 -18.20
C GLU A 758 5.08 1.17 -19.68
N LEU A 759 6.13 0.73 -20.39
CA LEU A 759 6.03 0.26 -21.76
C LEU A 759 6.80 -1.07 -21.90
N PRO A 760 6.09 -2.18 -22.21
CA PRO A 760 6.72 -3.47 -22.47
C PRO A 760 7.80 -3.40 -23.58
N GLY A 761 8.91 -4.12 -23.39
CA GLY A 761 10.08 -4.01 -24.26
C GLY A 761 9.86 -4.50 -25.69
N ASP A 762 8.93 -5.42 -25.89
CA ASP A 762 8.49 -5.90 -27.20
C ASP A 762 7.83 -4.80 -28.06
N LYS A 763 7.25 -3.77 -27.42
CA LYS A 763 6.72 -2.56 -28.07
C LYS A 763 7.79 -1.48 -28.31
N VAL A 764 8.95 -1.57 -27.67
CA VAL A 764 10.03 -0.58 -27.78
C VAL A 764 10.91 -0.94 -28.98
N LYS A 765 10.43 -0.69 -30.19
CA LYS A 765 11.12 -1.03 -31.45
C LYS A 765 11.05 0.10 -32.46
N GLY A 766 12.00 0.11 -33.40
CA GLY A 766 12.03 1.05 -34.52
C GLY A 766 11.94 2.51 -34.06
N ASP A 767 10.95 3.22 -34.59
CA ASP A 767 10.79 4.66 -34.34
C ASP A 767 10.34 5.00 -32.92
N ILE A 768 9.74 4.06 -32.16
CA ILE A 768 9.42 4.26 -30.74
C ILE A 768 10.72 4.40 -29.93
N ALA A 769 11.68 3.47 -30.12
CA ALA A 769 12.96 3.51 -29.43
C ALA A 769 13.74 4.79 -29.77
N LYS A 770 13.74 5.20 -31.06
CA LYS A 770 14.36 6.46 -31.51
C LYS A 770 13.71 7.69 -30.87
N THR A 771 12.38 7.76 -30.86
CA THR A 771 11.63 8.91 -30.31
C THR A 771 11.88 9.08 -28.82
N ARG A 772 12.07 7.98 -28.10
CA ARG A 772 12.35 7.98 -26.65
C ARG A 772 13.84 8.07 -26.31
N ASN A 773 14.72 8.09 -27.32
CA ASN A 773 16.17 7.98 -27.13
C ASN A 773 16.56 6.77 -26.27
N SER A 774 15.88 5.63 -26.47
CA SER A 774 16.04 4.42 -25.68
C SER A 774 16.59 3.24 -26.49
N THR A 775 17.03 2.20 -25.80
CA THR A 775 17.47 0.94 -26.41
C THR A 775 16.29 0.13 -26.90
N ALA A 776 16.34 -0.37 -28.14
CA ALA A 776 15.30 -1.22 -28.70
C ALA A 776 15.22 -2.58 -27.99
N GLY A 777 14.01 -3.10 -27.76
CA GLY A 777 13.74 -4.37 -27.09
C GLY A 777 13.75 -4.30 -25.55
N VAL A 778 14.18 -3.18 -24.96
CA VAL A 778 14.28 -3.01 -23.50
C VAL A 778 12.99 -2.40 -22.96
N GLY A 779 12.41 -3.02 -21.93
CA GLY A 779 11.23 -2.49 -21.24
C GLY A 779 11.51 -1.15 -20.57
N LEU A 780 10.59 -0.20 -20.70
CA LEU A 780 10.72 1.14 -20.12
C LEU A 780 9.77 1.29 -18.95
N ILE A 781 10.33 1.21 -17.74
CA ILE A 781 9.64 1.55 -16.50
C ILE A 781 10.18 2.90 -16.06
N SER A 782 9.36 3.95 -16.12
CA SER A 782 9.81 5.28 -15.68
C SER A 782 10.02 5.30 -14.16
N PRO A 783 10.91 6.15 -13.64
CA PRO A 783 10.94 6.40 -12.19
C PRO A 783 9.55 6.86 -11.71
N PRO A 784 9.10 6.48 -10.50
CA PRO A 784 7.89 7.04 -9.93
C PRO A 784 7.96 8.57 -9.70
N PRO A 785 9.03 9.14 -9.11
CA PRO A 785 9.16 10.59 -8.97
C PRO A 785 9.77 11.26 -10.20
N HIS A 786 9.67 12.58 -10.24
CA HIS A 786 10.06 13.44 -11.36
C HIS A 786 11.55 13.73 -11.51
#